data_AF-A0A938VA82-F1
#
_entry.id   AF-A0A938VA82-F1
#
_cell.length_a   1.000
_cell.length_b   1.000
_cell.length_c   1.000
_cell.angle_alpha   90.00
_cell.angle_beta   90.00
_cell.angle_gamma   90.00
#
_symmetry.space_group_name_H-M   'P 1'
#
loop_
_entity.id
_entity.type
_entity.pdbx_description
1 polymer ?
#
loop_
_entity_poly.entity_id
_entity_poly.type
_entity_poly.pdbx_seq_one_letter_code
_entity_poly.pdbx_strand_id
1 'polypeptide(L)'
;MPGESRGVDRPMNEAMVRGLRGSIGSVALGGGILLLILGQIALDESIQIRFDGDPLSSWLRSPVLPMFMPGIVGLVSGALLFGLGARLLGGGDRSTEEEGVPALHSERRRRIGFGLCGLGLVLSIALSVHAGLSIRNDWNPDLRALLHMWVRPGVFLLAIACGGFGSALLASRRYPRLPFDLFDLLAMVAFACLFVAATMPTLEHWRFSYVGDEFAFYRVAYDLYSGRTFDFLWQAGVYSTHPLVSSWIPAMSMRVFGNDILGWKLGLVAIGVLISVLTYLAGRWVFDRPTALVATGVTATAHYYYAYTHTGHNNIDAVPPVISVILFALLGLRRPTPLLWFLAGAAAGGSLFFFFAARIAGPILALSMLQRGRRHFLGGLGPASLGCAIVMLPFLARNQGETVTRMLVESAGIKPGGPMTVAAEAASLTLWSALAFHWSSAHGLYLSLGLLDPISALFSLAGVGLAIFRFGDYRRRTLVLAYLLILILAGGLARHSGISVPRLLIAVPVLALLAGDAVRSFLATVGWLGARADGARRAASGVLLIALLVALAFVNIYRFQVQTPARNETAPEAMAIAALYDERCSSAGESLLIWSGRAGAIVTMLAAHDPDGYVPMIVTQEEFLAVPAYQRWPCVVLPHSKTPVTSRVIAAVRQASPHVTMHVVTDDAGARDAVILRTERAEPPPGRPGDRLYALGATDTRRGGAPAALQEITDISRGAAGNWFVGDRGNRRIAEFSPQWHLIRHWGDGVLNDPIALAAPPDGGLVVLDAGLRAIVRFDVSARVVVRVSWGTFGLVGPRAILVAGDGFQIADRDGATLLRLDRDLAEVGRPIVPTSPRDRAMPLRVSSLALLEDQVLAYDATSGRVRRLTLSGSEIAEFATDYRDGVVAASPDGRIWLGGAHGRPLARFTVDGQPLGEIPPTAIAGGRGEGGVAALAFDDQGDVVIGWRYLSVFRYREFN
;
A
#
# COMPACT_ATOMS: atom_id res chain seq x y z
N MET A 1 50.80 13.15 -83.43
CA MET A 1 49.39 12.76 -83.14
C MET A 1 49.38 11.38 -82.54
N PRO A 2 48.48 11.03 -81.60
CA PRO A 2 47.85 11.83 -80.53
C PRO A 2 48.07 11.14 -79.14
N GLY A 3 47.73 11.68 -77.97
CA GLY A 3 46.93 12.86 -77.64
C GLY A 3 47.01 13.19 -76.14
N GLU A 4 46.55 14.41 -75.87
CA GLU A 4 46.41 15.09 -74.59
C GLU A 4 45.41 14.40 -73.63
N SER A 5 45.60 14.62 -72.32
CA SER A 5 44.68 15.44 -71.49
C SER A 5 44.44 14.88 -70.07
N ARG A 6 44.59 15.78 -69.09
CA ARG A 6 43.85 15.91 -67.81
C ARG A 6 43.93 14.72 -66.82
N GLY A 7 44.13 14.92 -65.52
CA GLY A 7 43.81 16.08 -64.71
C GLY A 7 44.47 16.05 -63.35
N VAL A 8 44.61 17.26 -62.84
CA VAL A 8 44.86 17.63 -61.45
C VAL A 8 43.69 17.10 -60.60
N ASP A 9 43.90 16.05 -59.81
CA ASP A 9 42.97 15.71 -58.74
C ASP A 9 43.47 16.25 -57.39
N ARG A 10 42.71 17.22 -56.92
CA ARG A 10 42.95 18.12 -55.78
C ARG A 10 42.81 17.37 -54.44
N PRO A 11 43.75 17.46 -53.49
CA PRO A 11 43.50 17.15 -52.08
C PRO A 11 42.65 18.23 -51.35
N MET A 12 42.10 19.22 -52.07
CA MET A 12 41.42 20.39 -51.51
C MET A 12 39.94 20.15 -51.17
N ASN A 13 39.34 19.02 -51.56
CA ASN A 13 37.90 18.77 -51.34
C ASN A 13 37.57 18.10 -50.00
N GLU A 14 38.47 17.30 -49.41
CA GLU A 14 38.13 16.58 -48.17
C GLU A 14 38.03 17.49 -46.95
N ALA A 15 38.88 18.52 -46.86
CA ALA A 15 38.84 19.49 -45.76
C ALA A 15 37.59 20.38 -45.86
N MET A 16 37.21 20.79 -47.07
CA MET A 16 35.99 21.55 -47.33
C MET A 16 34.74 20.72 -47.04
N VAL A 17 34.69 19.46 -47.47
CA VAL A 17 33.57 18.53 -47.19
C VAL A 17 33.47 18.21 -45.69
N ARG A 18 34.60 18.06 -44.98
CA ARG A 18 34.62 17.91 -43.52
C ARG A 18 34.14 19.18 -42.81
N GLY A 19 34.58 20.36 -43.26
CA GLY A 19 34.13 21.66 -42.74
C GLY A 19 32.63 21.87 -42.93
N LEU A 20 32.12 21.59 -44.14
CA LEU A 20 30.69 21.70 -44.45
C LEU A 20 29.83 20.72 -43.64
N ARG A 21 30.29 19.46 -43.50
CA ARG A 21 29.64 18.47 -42.61
C ARG A 21 29.63 18.92 -41.14
N GLY A 22 30.71 19.56 -40.68
CA GLY A 22 30.79 20.15 -39.34
C GLY A 22 29.80 21.28 -39.12
N SER A 23 29.69 22.21 -40.08
CA SER A 23 28.74 23.33 -40.01
C SER A 23 27.29 22.84 -40.06
N ILE A 24 26.94 21.96 -41.01
CA ILE A 24 25.59 21.37 -41.11
C ILE A 24 25.25 20.60 -39.84
N GLY A 25 26.19 19.82 -39.31
CA GLY A 25 26.01 19.07 -38.07
C GLY A 25 25.72 19.99 -36.88
N SER A 26 26.42 21.12 -36.77
CA SER A 26 26.24 22.09 -35.67
C SER A 26 24.89 22.79 -35.75
N VAL A 27 24.47 23.19 -36.96
CA VAL A 27 23.15 23.78 -37.20
C VAL A 27 22.04 22.76 -36.90
N ALA A 28 22.19 21.51 -37.33
CA ALA A 28 21.22 20.45 -37.04
C ALA A 28 21.11 20.15 -35.53
N LEU A 29 22.24 20.14 -34.81
CA LEU A 29 22.26 19.91 -33.36
C LEU A 29 21.59 21.05 -32.60
N GLY A 30 21.94 22.31 -32.90
CA GLY A 30 21.36 23.50 -32.27
C GLY A 30 19.88 23.70 -32.63
N GLY A 31 19.54 23.56 -33.91
CA GLY A 31 18.16 23.59 -34.39
C GLY A 31 17.31 22.47 -33.81
N GLY A 32 17.89 21.28 -33.62
CA GLY A 32 17.23 20.16 -32.94
C GLY A 32 16.84 20.48 -31.50
N ILE A 33 17.75 21.06 -30.71
CA ILE A 33 17.45 21.50 -29.33
C ILE A 33 16.37 22.58 -29.34
N LEU A 34 16.48 23.58 -30.22
CA LEU A 34 15.49 24.65 -30.31
C LEU A 34 14.09 24.11 -30.64
N LEU A 35 13.97 23.19 -31.61
CA LEU A 35 12.69 22.56 -31.94
C LEU A 35 12.14 21.69 -30.82
N LEU A 36 13.00 21.02 -30.05
CA LEU A 36 12.56 20.29 -28.86
C LEU A 36 11.98 21.24 -27.80
N ILE A 37 12.64 22.38 -27.55
CA ILE A 37 12.15 23.42 -26.62
C ILE A 37 10.81 23.97 -27.10
N LEU A 38 10.75 24.41 -28.36
CA LEU A 38 9.53 24.95 -28.96
C LEU A 38 8.40 23.93 -29.01
N GLY A 39 8.70 22.66 -29.31
CA GLY A 39 7.74 21.57 -29.29
C GLY A 39 7.18 21.32 -27.89
N GLN A 40 8.04 21.33 -26.86
CA GLN A 40 7.62 21.18 -25.47
C GLN A 40 6.78 22.37 -24.98
N ILE A 41 7.13 23.60 -25.37
CA ILE A 41 6.31 24.80 -25.10
C ILE A 41 4.98 24.70 -25.82
N ALA A 42 4.97 24.29 -27.09
CA ALA A 42 3.75 24.17 -27.87
C ALA A 42 2.78 23.15 -27.28
N LEU A 43 3.24 22.13 -26.55
CA LEU A 43 2.36 21.20 -25.81
C LEU A 43 1.63 21.82 -24.61
N ASP A 44 1.90 23.08 -24.25
CA ASP A 44 1.14 23.80 -23.25
C ASP A 44 -0.32 23.99 -23.68
N GLU A 45 -1.27 23.68 -22.79
CA GLU A 45 -2.71 23.73 -23.07
C GLU A 45 -3.17 25.11 -23.52
N SER A 46 -2.63 26.19 -22.94
CA SER A 46 -3.02 27.56 -23.31
C SER A 46 -2.60 27.93 -24.74
N ILE A 47 -1.52 27.30 -25.24
CA ILE A 47 -1.01 27.51 -26.60
C ILE A 47 -1.81 26.63 -27.57
N GLN A 48 -2.12 25.39 -27.20
CA GLN A 48 -2.94 24.51 -28.03
C GLN A 48 -4.37 25.04 -28.22
N ILE A 49 -5.00 25.58 -27.17
CA ILE A 49 -6.32 26.22 -27.27
C ILE A 49 -6.29 27.38 -28.28
N ARG A 50 -5.23 28.20 -28.24
CA ARG A 50 -5.05 29.29 -29.21
C ARG A 50 -4.85 28.77 -30.64
N PHE A 51 -4.11 27.67 -30.79
CA PHE A 51 -3.85 27.04 -32.06
C PHE A 51 -5.11 26.45 -32.70
N ASP A 52 -5.95 25.77 -31.91
CA ASP A 52 -7.24 25.22 -32.35
C ASP A 52 -8.24 26.31 -32.75
N GLY A 53 -8.12 27.51 -32.17
CA GLY A 53 -8.92 28.68 -32.53
C GLY A 53 -8.48 29.38 -33.82
N ASP A 54 -7.27 29.13 -34.34
CA ASP A 54 -6.71 29.86 -35.48
C ASP A 54 -7.09 29.23 -36.84
N PRO A 55 -7.77 29.96 -37.75
CA PRO A 55 -8.11 29.46 -39.09
C PRO A 55 -6.89 29.15 -39.97
N LEU A 56 -5.79 29.89 -39.81
CA LEU A 56 -4.57 29.77 -40.63
C LEU A 56 -3.79 28.48 -40.33
N SER A 57 -4.05 27.86 -39.17
CA SER A 57 -3.39 26.65 -38.70
C SER A 57 -4.13 25.36 -39.09
N SER A 58 -5.28 25.46 -39.76
CA SER A 58 -6.19 24.35 -40.08
C SER A 58 -5.54 23.19 -40.83
N TRP A 59 -4.53 23.47 -41.67
CA TRP A 59 -3.79 22.46 -42.44
C TRP A 59 -2.89 21.53 -41.59
N LEU A 60 -2.56 21.92 -40.35
CA LEU A 60 -1.75 21.13 -39.41
C LEU A 60 -2.58 20.22 -38.50
N ARG A 61 -3.92 20.31 -38.56
CA ARG A 61 -4.82 19.53 -37.71
C ARG A 61 -4.89 18.09 -38.20
N SER A 62 -4.70 17.14 -37.29
CA SER A 62 -4.86 15.71 -37.56
C SER A 62 -6.26 15.24 -37.15
N PRO A 63 -6.89 14.32 -37.89
CA PRO A 63 -8.14 13.70 -37.45
C PRO A 63 -7.97 12.85 -36.17
N VAL A 64 -6.74 12.51 -35.77
CA VAL A 64 -6.45 11.69 -34.59
C VAL A 64 -6.01 12.54 -33.38
N LEU A 65 -5.25 13.62 -33.60
CA LEU A 65 -4.64 14.45 -32.55
C LEU A 65 -4.67 15.95 -32.88
N PRO A 66 -5.84 16.54 -33.21
CA PRO A 66 -5.91 17.90 -33.77
C PRO A 66 -5.25 18.94 -32.87
N MET A 67 -5.46 18.81 -31.56
CA MET A 67 -4.99 19.72 -30.52
C MET A 67 -3.49 19.64 -30.22
N PHE A 68 -2.73 18.62 -30.64
CA PHE A 68 -1.32 18.45 -30.18
C PHE A 68 -0.28 18.44 -31.30
N MET A 69 -0.71 18.52 -32.57
CA MET A 69 0.16 18.32 -33.73
C MET A 69 1.41 19.21 -33.76
N PRO A 70 1.34 20.54 -33.51
CA PRO A 70 2.53 21.39 -33.57
C PRO A 70 3.60 20.97 -32.56
N GLY A 71 3.18 20.62 -31.34
CA GLY A 71 4.07 20.15 -30.28
C GLY A 71 4.73 18.83 -30.66
N ILE A 72 3.94 17.86 -31.13
CA ILE A 72 4.44 16.54 -31.56
C ILE A 72 5.42 16.68 -32.74
N VAL A 73 5.09 17.49 -33.74
CA VAL A 73 5.95 17.73 -34.91
C VAL A 73 7.26 18.37 -34.49
N GLY A 74 7.23 19.39 -33.62
CA GLY A 74 8.42 20.02 -33.07
C GLY A 74 9.30 19.04 -32.29
N LEU A 75 8.69 18.22 -31.42
CA LEU A 75 9.38 17.21 -30.63
C LEU A 75 10.04 16.14 -31.50
N VAL A 76 9.31 15.53 -32.43
CA VAL A 76 9.82 14.47 -33.32
C VAL A 76 10.90 15.02 -34.25
N SER A 77 10.65 16.15 -34.91
CA SER A 77 11.62 16.77 -35.82
C SER A 77 12.88 17.21 -35.08
N GLY A 78 12.73 17.79 -33.89
CA GLY A 78 13.84 18.20 -33.04
C GLY A 78 14.71 17.01 -32.59
N ALA A 79 14.10 15.90 -32.17
CA ALA A 79 14.81 14.68 -31.80
C ALA A 79 15.61 14.09 -32.98
N LEU A 80 14.99 14.05 -34.16
CA LEU A 80 15.64 13.55 -35.37
C LEU A 80 16.80 14.44 -35.81
N LEU A 81 16.63 15.77 -35.79
CA LEU A 81 17.69 16.73 -36.11
C LEU A 81 18.84 16.67 -35.09
N PHE A 82 18.53 16.53 -33.80
CA PHE A 82 19.54 16.36 -32.76
C PHE A 82 20.38 15.10 -33.01
N GLY A 83 19.72 13.96 -33.28
CA GLY A 83 20.40 12.70 -33.58
C GLY A 83 21.23 12.76 -34.86
N LEU A 84 20.70 13.39 -35.92
CA LEU A 84 21.42 13.62 -37.18
C LEU A 84 22.63 14.52 -36.98
N GLY A 85 22.47 15.65 -36.29
CA GLY A 85 23.56 16.58 -35.97
C GLY A 85 24.66 15.91 -35.16
N ALA A 86 24.29 15.16 -34.12
CA ALA A 86 25.25 14.39 -33.33
C ALA A 86 25.97 13.32 -34.18
N ARG A 87 25.30 12.66 -35.12
CA ARG A 87 25.93 11.71 -36.05
C ARG A 87 26.89 12.39 -37.02
N LEU A 88 26.56 13.58 -37.52
CA LEU A 88 27.40 14.33 -38.45
C LEU A 88 28.65 14.92 -37.79
N LEU A 89 28.55 15.33 -36.53
CA LEU A 89 29.63 15.95 -35.77
C LEU A 89 30.56 14.95 -35.07
N GLY A 90 30.03 13.79 -34.66
CA GLY A 90 30.80 12.81 -33.93
C GLY A 90 31.53 11.82 -34.81
N GLY A 91 32.79 11.53 -34.47
CA GLY A 91 33.43 10.29 -34.89
C GLY A 91 32.72 9.08 -34.26
N GLY A 92 32.63 7.98 -34.99
CA GLY A 92 31.99 6.76 -34.50
C GLY A 92 32.64 6.32 -33.18
N ASP A 93 31.91 6.52 -32.07
CA ASP A 93 32.28 6.01 -30.76
C ASP A 93 32.13 4.48 -30.84
N ARG A 94 33.17 3.79 -31.31
CA ARG A 94 33.18 2.34 -31.38
C ARG A 94 33.15 1.84 -29.93
N SER A 95 32.00 1.35 -29.50
CA SER A 95 31.87 0.63 -28.24
C SER A 95 32.77 -0.62 -28.29
N THR A 96 34.00 -0.51 -27.83
CA THR A 96 34.92 -1.64 -27.75
C THR A 96 34.49 -2.51 -26.58
N GLU A 97 34.42 -3.81 -26.83
CA GLU A 97 34.38 -4.78 -25.75
C GLU A 97 35.67 -4.62 -24.94
N GLU A 98 35.58 -4.70 -23.62
CA GLU A 98 36.79 -4.74 -22.83
C GLU A 98 37.44 -6.10 -23.02
N GLU A 99 38.73 -6.13 -23.31
CA GLU A 99 39.46 -7.38 -23.40
C GLU A 99 39.72 -7.91 -21.97
N GLY A 100 39.01 -8.98 -21.62
CA GLY A 100 39.23 -9.70 -20.37
C GLY A 100 40.45 -10.61 -20.46
N VAL A 101 41.25 -10.66 -19.40
CA VAL A 101 42.39 -11.57 -19.28
C VAL A 101 41.88 -13.00 -19.01
N PRO A 102 42.40 -14.04 -19.69
CA PRO A 102 42.07 -15.42 -19.37
C PRO A 102 42.23 -15.70 -17.87
N ALA A 103 41.19 -16.22 -17.23
CA ALA A 103 41.26 -16.57 -15.82
C ALA A 103 42.03 -17.89 -15.67
N LEU A 104 42.95 -17.96 -14.70
CA LEU A 104 43.59 -19.23 -14.33
C LEU A 104 42.51 -20.23 -13.87
N HIS A 105 42.47 -21.39 -14.52
CA HIS A 105 41.52 -22.45 -14.27
C HIS A 105 42.23 -23.64 -13.64
N SER A 106 41.91 -23.95 -12.39
CA SER A 106 42.11 -25.30 -11.86
C SER A 106 40.84 -26.11 -12.13
N GLU A 107 41.02 -27.38 -12.49
CA GLU A 107 39.88 -28.29 -12.68
C GLU A 107 39.02 -28.36 -11.40
N ARG A 108 39.67 -28.32 -10.23
CA ARG A 108 39.03 -28.20 -8.92
C ARG A 108 38.08 -27.00 -8.83
N ARG A 109 38.48 -25.80 -9.25
CA ARG A 109 37.64 -24.60 -9.22
C ARG A 109 36.41 -24.74 -10.09
N ARG A 110 36.56 -25.34 -11.28
CA ARG A 110 35.45 -25.57 -12.22
C ARG A 110 34.46 -26.61 -11.68
N ARG A 111 34.96 -27.70 -11.08
CA ARG A 111 34.13 -28.72 -10.41
C ARG A 111 33.33 -28.10 -9.25
N ILE A 112 33.96 -27.30 -8.39
CA ILE A 112 33.27 -26.57 -7.31
C ILE A 112 32.23 -25.61 -7.87
N GLY A 113 32.56 -24.85 -8.93
CA GLY A 113 31.65 -23.92 -9.58
C GLY A 113 30.37 -24.60 -10.07
N PHE A 114 30.49 -25.69 -10.84
CA PHE A 114 29.33 -26.48 -11.27
C PHE A 114 28.60 -27.15 -10.11
N GLY A 115 29.32 -27.64 -9.09
CA GLY A 115 28.72 -28.22 -7.90
C GLY A 115 27.84 -27.22 -7.14
N LEU A 116 28.29 -25.97 -6.97
CA LEU A 116 27.50 -24.91 -6.35
C LEU A 116 26.31 -24.48 -7.20
N CYS A 117 26.46 -24.37 -8.53
CA CYS A 117 25.34 -24.12 -9.43
C CYS A 117 24.28 -25.24 -9.35
N GLY A 118 24.72 -26.49 -9.34
CA GLY A 118 23.86 -27.67 -9.18
C GLY A 118 23.16 -27.69 -7.82
N LEU A 119 23.88 -27.40 -6.73
CA LEU A 119 23.31 -27.29 -5.39
C LEU A 119 22.24 -26.19 -5.33
N GLY A 120 22.50 -25.02 -5.90
CA GLY A 120 21.51 -23.94 -5.97
C GLY A 120 20.23 -24.37 -6.68
N LEU A 121 20.35 -25.08 -7.81
CA LEU A 121 19.21 -25.62 -8.54
C LEU A 121 18.47 -26.71 -7.74
N VAL A 122 19.19 -27.63 -7.09
CA VAL A 122 18.59 -28.69 -6.26
C VAL A 122 17.83 -28.09 -5.08
N LEU A 123 18.39 -27.09 -4.40
CA LEU A 123 17.72 -26.37 -3.31
C LEU A 123 16.45 -25.67 -3.82
N SER A 124 16.50 -25.05 -4.99
CA SER A 124 15.33 -24.44 -5.62
C SER A 124 14.25 -25.47 -5.97
N ILE A 125 14.62 -26.63 -6.53
CA ILE A 125 13.68 -27.71 -6.85
C ILE A 125 13.07 -28.30 -5.58
N ALA A 126 13.87 -28.54 -4.54
CA ALA A 126 13.39 -29.01 -3.25
C ALA A 126 12.40 -28.02 -2.63
N LEU A 127 12.70 -26.71 -2.70
CA LEU A 127 11.80 -25.66 -2.26
C LEU A 127 10.51 -25.63 -3.10
N SER A 128 10.59 -25.81 -4.42
CA SER A 128 9.42 -25.91 -5.31
C SER A 128 8.52 -27.08 -4.97
N VAL A 129 9.09 -28.28 -4.76
CA VAL A 129 8.34 -29.47 -4.35
C VAL A 129 7.64 -29.21 -3.02
N HIS A 130 8.37 -28.67 -2.04
CA HIS A 130 7.80 -28.32 -0.75
C HIS A 130 6.67 -27.27 -0.87
N ALA A 131 6.88 -26.20 -1.64
CA ALA A 131 5.89 -25.14 -1.83
C ALA A 131 4.63 -25.63 -2.54
N GLY A 132 4.75 -26.52 -3.53
CA GLY A 132 3.62 -27.13 -4.23
C GLY A 132 2.83 -28.12 -3.36
N LEU A 133 3.51 -28.90 -2.52
CA LEU A 133 2.83 -29.84 -1.60
C LEU A 133 2.12 -29.13 -0.44
N SER A 134 2.62 -27.97 -0.02
CA SER A 134 2.06 -27.18 1.08
C SER A 134 0.73 -26.47 0.76
N ILE A 135 0.17 -26.66 -0.44
CA ILE A 135 -1.15 -26.12 -0.81
C ILE A 135 -2.28 -26.81 -0.02
N ARG A 136 -2.04 -28.02 0.50
CA ARG A 136 -2.99 -28.75 1.35
C ARG A 136 -2.98 -28.15 2.77
N ASN A 137 -4.09 -27.58 3.21
CA ASN A 137 -4.23 -26.73 4.42
C ASN A 137 -4.10 -27.47 5.77
N ASP A 138 -3.64 -28.71 5.80
CA ASP A 138 -3.74 -29.62 6.95
C ASP A 138 -2.58 -29.48 7.97
N TRP A 139 -1.72 -28.47 7.81
CA TRP A 139 -0.51 -28.31 8.63
C TRP A 139 -0.82 -27.60 9.95
N ASN A 140 -0.16 -28.04 11.02
CA ASN A 140 -0.14 -27.33 12.30
C ASN A 140 0.26 -25.84 12.09
N PRO A 141 -0.47 -24.87 12.67
CA PRO A 141 -0.18 -23.44 12.55
C PRO A 141 1.26 -23.03 12.90
N ASP A 142 1.85 -23.60 13.94
CA ASP A 142 3.19 -23.23 14.42
C ASP A 142 4.27 -23.70 13.43
N LEU A 143 4.12 -24.92 12.92
CA LEU A 143 5.00 -25.46 11.88
C LEU A 143 4.88 -24.63 10.59
N ARG A 144 3.66 -24.24 10.24
CA ARG A 144 3.38 -23.38 9.08
C ARG A 144 4.06 -22.02 9.22
N ALA A 145 3.99 -21.40 10.40
CA ALA A 145 4.67 -20.15 10.70
C ALA A 145 6.19 -20.27 10.51
N LEU A 146 6.80 -21.28 11.12
CA LEU A 146 8.24 -21.54 11.04
C LEU A 146 8.71 -21.74 9.59
N LEU A 147 7.95 -22.52 8.81
CA LEU A 147 8.28 -22.78 7.41
C LEU A 147 8.19 -21.53 6.54
N HIS A 148 7.10 -20.78 6.65
CA HIS A 148 6.88 -19.60 5.83
C HIS A 148 7.82 -18.44 6.19
N MET A 149 8.08 -18.22 7.48
CA MET A 149 8.86 -17.06 7.92
C MET A 149 10.36 -17.27 7.85
N TRP A 150 10.86 -18.49 8.07
CA TRP A 150 12.30 -18.72 8.26
C TRP A 150 12.88 -19.70 7.26
N VAL A 151 12.29 -20.89 7.13
CA VAL A 151 12.88 -21.96 6.32
C VAL A 151 12.84 -21.62 4.84
N ARG A 152 11.66 -21.28 4.30
CA ARG A 152 11.54 -21.01 2.86
C ARG A 152 12.38 -19.81 2.41
N PRO A 153 12.36 -18.63 3.06
CA PRO A 153 13.23 -17.52 2.69
C PRO A 153 14.72 -17.88 2.81
N GLY A 154 15.11 -18.59 3.86
CA GLY A 154 16.50 -19.03 4.07
C GLY A 154 17.01 -19.95 2.96
N VAL A 155 16.24 -20.99 2.61
CA VAL A 155 16.59 -21.89 1.50
C VAL A 155 16.61 -21.17 0.16
N PHE A 156 15.67 -20.24 -0.06
CA PHE A 156 15.60 -19.43 -1.28
C PHE A 156 16.85 -18.55 -1.46
N LEU A 157 17.26 -17.82 -0.42
CA LEU A 157 18.45 -16.98 -0.45
C LEU A 157 19.73 -17.82 -0.61
N LEU A 158 19.81 -18.97 0.07
CA LEU A 158 20.93 -19.90 -0.08
C LEU A 158 21.05 -20.43 -1.51
N ALA A 159 19.92 -20.78 -2.15
CA ALA A 159 19.91 -21.25 -3.52
C ALA A 159 20.46 -20.20 -4.51
N ILE A 160 20.04 -18.94 -4.35
CA ILE A 160 20.53 -17.80 -5.14
C ILE A 160 22.04 -17.60 -4.90
N ALA A 161 22.47 -17.64 -3.63
CA ALA A 161 23.88 -17.48 -3.27
C ALA A 161 24.76 -18.58 -3.89
N CYS A 162 24.36 -19.85 -3.78
CA CYS A 162 25.06 -20.98 -4.39
C CYS A 162 25.15 -20.83 -5.91
N GLY A 163 24.04 -20.47 -6.59
CA GLY A 163 24.03 -20.23 -8.04
C GLY A 163 24.94 -19.07 -8.48
N GLY A 164 24.94 -17.98 -7.70
CA GLY A 164 25.76 -16.80 -7.95
C GLY A 164 27.25 -17.07 -7.75
N PHE A 165 27.64 -17.64 -6.60
CA PHE A 165 29.03 -18.02 -6.33
C PHE A 165 29.54 -19.06 -7.32
N GLY A 166 28.72 -20.06 -7.65
CA GLY A 166 29.06 -21.05 -8.68
C GLY A 166 29.33 -20.38 -10.03
N SER A 167 28.44 -19.49 -10.48
CA SER A 167 28.60 -18.73 -11.73
C SER A 167 29.85 -17.84 -11.71
N ALA A 168 30.18 -17.22 -10.57
CA ALA A 168 31.40 -16.43 -10.40
C ALA A 168 32.67 -17.28 -10.53
N LEU A 169 32.66 -18.52 -10.03
CA LEU A 169 33.78 -19.45 -10.15
C LEU A 169 33.98 -19.97 -11.59
N LEU A 170 32.91 -20.02 -12.38
CA LEU A 170 32.92 -20.44 -13.78
C LEU A 170 33.36 -19.33 -14.75
N ALA A 171 33.67 -18.12 -14.27
CA ALA A 171 34.12 -17.03 -15.13
C ALA A 171 35.44 -17.37 -15.84
N SER A 172 35.39 -17.44 -17.18
CA SER A 172 36.52 -17.75 -18.06
C SER A 172 37.50 -16.59 -18.24
N ARG A 173 37.02 -15.37 -18.01
CA ARG A 173 37.80 -14.13 -18.12
C ARG A 173 37.68 -13.32 -16.85
N ARG A 174 38.77 -12.65 -16.48
CA ARG A 174 38.79 -11.59 -15.48
C ARG A 174 38.82 -10.25 -16.18
N TYR A 175 37.94 -9.36 -15.75
CA TYR A 175 37.89 -7.99 -16.21
C TYR A 175 38.48 -7.07 -15.14
N PRO A 176 38.99 -5.88 -15.53
CA PRO A 176 39.35 -4.84 -14.57
C PRO A 176 38.17 -4.53 -13.63
N ARG A 177 38.47 -4.10 -12.41
CA ARG A 177 37.42 -3.66 -11.47
C ARG A 177 36.58 -2.57 -12.14
N LEU A 178 35.28 -2.58 -11.85
CA LEU A 178 34.40 -1.51 -12.30
C LEU A 178 34.88 -0.20 -11.67
N PRO A 179 34.99 0.87 -12.46
CA PRO A 179 35.49 2.13 -11.94
C PRO A 179 34.46 2.71 -10.96
N PHE A 180 34.89 2.88 -9.72
CA PHE A 180 34.10 3.41 -8.60
C PHE A 180 35.07 4.04 -7.60
N ASP A 181 34.93 5.33 -7.34
CA ASP A 181 35.77 6.07 -6.41
C ASP A 181 34.95 6.74 -5.30
N LEU A 182 35.60 7.49 -4.40
CA LEU A 182 34.93 8.18 -3.30
C LEU A 182 33.89 9.20 -3.80
N PHE A 183 34.14 9.88 -4.92
CA PHE A 183 33.16 10.82 -5.48
C PHE A 183 31.91 10.09 -5.94
N ASP A 184 32.04 8.89 -6.54
CA ASP A 184 30.88 8.07 -6.92
C ASP A 184 30.01 7.73 -5.70
N LEU A 185 30.64 7.33 -4.59
CA LEU A 185 29.94 7.07 -3.34
C LEU A 185 29.26 8.34 -2.80
N LEU A 186 29.97 9.46 -2.74
CA LEU A 186 29.44 10.73 -2.25
C LEU A 186 28.28 11.24 -3.12
N ALA A 187 28.36 11.08 -4.44
CA ALA A 187 27.28 11.45 -5.35
C ALA A 187 26.03 10.59 -5.10
N MET A 188 26.18 9.27 -4.93
CA MET A 188 25.06 8.38 -4.60
C MET A 188 24.41 8.75 -3.26
N VAL A 189 25.23 9.01 -2.24
CA VAL A 189 24.73 9.46 -0.93
C VAL A 189 24.03 10.81 -1.05
N ALA A 190 24.59 11.76 -1.80
CA ALA A 190 23.98 13.07 -2.02
C ALA A 190 22.62 12.97 -2.73
N PHE A 191 22.48 12.11 -3.74
CA PHE A 191 21.18 11.88 -4.39
C PHE A 191 20.18 11.16 -3.49
N ALA A 192 20.63 10.20 -2.68
CA ALA A 192 19.78 9.56 -1.69
C ALA A 192 19.26 10.59 -0.65
N CYS A 193 20.16 11.43 -0.12
CA CYS A 193 19.81 12.52 0.77
C CYS A 193 18.87 13.53 0.10
N LEU A 194 19.09 13.87 -1.17
CA LEU A 194 18.22 14.77 -1.93
C LEU A 194 16.80 14.20 -2.07
N PHE A 195 16.67 12.92 -2.42
CA PHE A 195 15.37 12.25 -2.54
C PHE A 195 14.63 12.25 -1.19
N VAL A 196 15.33 11.90 -0.11
CA VAL A 196 14.77 11.93 1.25
C VAL A 196 14.38 13.35 1.65
N ALA A 197 15.25 14.35 1.42
CA ALA A 197 14.98 15.74 1.77
C ALA A 197 13.81 16.34 0.98
N ALA A 198 13.59 15.90 -0.26
CA ALA A 198 12.47 16.35 -1.08
C ALA A 198 11.12 15.70 -0.69
N THR A 199 11.14 14.55 -0.02
CA THR A 199 9.92 13.78 0.30
C THR A 199 9.53 13.86 1.78
N MET A 200 10.49 13.79 2.70
CA MET A 200 10.24 13.77 4.13
C MET A 200 9.40 14.93 4.66
N PRO A 201 9.66 16.21 4.30
CA PRO A 201 8.95 17.34 4.92
C PRO A 201 7.44 17.34 4.70
N THR A 202 6.95 16.60 3.70
CA THR A 202 5.54 16.58 3.30
C THR A 202 4.89 15.21 3.43
N LEU A 203 5.60 14.20 3.93
CA LEU A 203 5.15 12.80 3.84
C LEU A 203 3.87 12.53 4.66
N GLU A 204 3.76 13.17 5.82
CA GLU A 204 2.61 13.11 6.74
C GLU A 204 1.54 14.17 6.43
N HIS A 205 1.81 15.09 5.50
CA HIS A 205 0.89 16.19 5.25
C HIS A 205 -0.46 15.64 4.77
N TRP A 206 -1.54 16.11 5.41
CA TRP A 206 -2.92 15.64 5.18
C TRP A 206 -3.34 15.63 3.69
N ARG A 207 -2.77 16.49 2.84
CA ARG A 207 -3.08 16.56 1.41
C ARG A 207 -2.72 15.26 0.68
N PHE A 208 -1.75 14.52 1.23
CA PHE A 208 -1.26 13.26 0.70
C PHE A 208 -1.87 12.04 1.41
N SER A 209 -2.98 12.23 2.12
CA SER A 209 -3.60 11.18 2.92
C SER A 209 -4.47 10.21 2.12
N TYR A 210 -4.98 10.59 0.94
CA TYR A 210 -5.98 9.77 0.24
C TYR A 210 -6.21 10.07 -1.24
N VAL A 211 -6.30 9.00 -2.04
CA VAL A 211 -6.74 9.04 -3.44
C VAL A 211 -7.82 7.99 -3.75
N GLY A 212 -8.05 6.98 -2.89
CA GLY A 212 -9.18 6.06 -2.98
C GLY A 212 -8.91 4.67 -2.39
N ASP A 213 -7.83 4.04 -2.85
CA ASP A 213 -7.60 2.59 -2.72
C ASP A 213 -6.29 2.27 -1.95
N GLU A 214 -5.60 3.29 -1.45
CA GLU A 214 -4.40 3.20 -0.61
C GLU A 214 -4.56 2.29 0.61
N PHE A 215 -5.76 2.27 1.18
CA PHE A 215 -6.05 1.57 2.43
C PHE A 215 -5.77 0.06 2.33
N ALA A 216 -5.89 -0.53 1.13
CA ALA A 216 -5.54 -1.93 0.93
C ALA A 216 -4.03 -2.18 1.03
N PHE A 217 -3.21 -1.23 0.59
CA PHE A 217 -1.75 -1.29 0.70
C PHE A 217 -1.31 -1.14 2.16
N TYR A 218 -1.84 -0.15 2.88
CA TYR A 218 -1.57 0.05 4.31
C TYR A 218 -1.94 -1.20 5.11
N ARG A 219 -3.17 -1.71 4.94
CA ARG A 219 -3.66 -2.87 5.71
C ARG A 219 -2.81 -4.11 5.52
N VAL A 220 -2.40 -4.42 4.29
CA VAL A 220 -1.54 -5.60 4.06
C VAL A 220 -0.16 -5.39 4.68
N ALA A 221 0.40 -4.18 4.63
CA ALA A 221 1.65 -3.87 5.34
C ALA A 221 1.49 -3.96 6.87
N TYR A 222 0.40 -3.45 7.42
CA TYR A 222 0.09 -3.50 8.85
C TYR A 222 -0.09 -4.94 9.35
N ASP A 223 -0.80 -5.79 8.59
CA ASP A 223 -0.94 -7.22 8.89
C ASP A 223 0.43 -7.93 8.95
N LEU A 224 1.33 -7.61 8.02
CA LEU A 224 2.69 -8.16 8.02
C LEU A 224 3.51 -7.61 9.20
N TYR A 225 3.33 -6.33 9.54
CA TYR A 225 3.94 -5.69 10.70
C TYR A 225 3.54 -6.39 11.99
N SER A 226 2.24 -6.63 12.21
CA SER A 226 1.64 -7.21 13.43
C SER A 226 1.99 -8.67 13.69
N GLY A 227 2.76 -9.30 12.80
CA GLY A 227 3.27 -10.66 12.97
C GLY A 227 2.38 -11.73 12.36
N ARG A 228 1.41 -11.36 11.52
CA ARG A 228 0.61 -12.33 10.75
C ARG A 228 1.54 -13.20 9.90
N THR A 229 1.41 -14.51 10.03
CA THR A 229 2.17 -15.46 9.22
C THR A 229 1.80 -15.29 7.74
N PHE A 230 2.80 -15.17 6.87
CA PHE A 230 2.58 -14.94 5.45
C PHE A 230 3.51 -15.79 4.59
N ASP A 231 3.01 -16.23 3.45
CA ASP A 231 3.81 -16.97 2.46
C ASP A 231 4.43 -15.98 1.46
N PHE A 232 5.75 -15.75 1.54
CA PHE A 232 6.43 -14.81 0.64
C PHE A 232 6.41 -15.26 -0.84
N LEU A 233 6.15 -16.54 -1.11
CA LEU A 233 5.97 -17.04 -2.48
C LEU A 233 4.58 -16.75 -3.04
N TRP A 234 3.68 -16.16 -2.26
CA TRP A 234 2.29 -15.97 -2.66
C TRP A 234 2.07 -14.74 -3.55
N GLN A 235 1.44 -14.94 -4.70
CA GLN A 235 1.18 -13.89 -5.67
C GLN A 235 -0.05 -13.03 -5.33
N ALA A 236 -1.07 -13.58 -4.66
CA ALA A 236 -2.32 -12.86 -4.44
C ALA A 236 -2.28 -12.00 -3.17
N GLY A 237 -1.48 -10.93 -3.20
CA GLY A 237 -1.49 -9.87 -2.19
C GLY A 237 -2.50 -8.77 -2.56
N VAL A 238 -2.08 -7.50 -2.46
CA VAL A 238 -2.96 -6.34 -2.70
C VAL A 238 -3.55 -6.39 -4.12
N TYR A 239 -4.88 -6.28 -4.21
CA TYR A 239 -5.69 -6.43 -5.42
C TYR A 239 -5.43 -7.69 -6.27
N SER A 240 -4.73 -8.68 -5.72
CA SER A 240 -4.19 -9.83 -6.46
C SER A 240 -3.25 -9.49 -7.63
N THR A 241 -2.80 -8.24 -7.73
CA THR A 241 -1.86 -7.74 -8.74
C THR A 241 -0.48 -7.42 -8.16
N HIS A 242 -0.42 -7.28 -6.82
CA HIS A 242 0.82 -7.14 -6.06
C HIS A 242 1.07 -8.43 -5.26
N PRO A 243 2.14 -9.18 -5.54
CA PRO A 243 2.59 -10.28 -4.68
C PRO A 243 2.82 -9.82 -3.24
N LEU A 244 2.66 -10.73 -2.29
CA LEU A 244 2.64 -10.35 -0.87
C LEU A 244 3.96 -9.72 -0.39
N VAL A 245 5.08 -10.14 -0.98
CA VAL A 245 6.44 -9.57 -0.74
C VAL A 245 6.52 -8.08 -1.05
N SER A 246 5.71 -7.58 -1.99
CA SER A 246 5.61 -6.15 -2.32
C SER A 246 5.32 -5.28 -1.09
N SER A 247 4.55 -5.80 -0.13
CA SER A 247 4.19 -5.08 1.11
C SER A 247 5.16 -5.32 2.27
N TRP A 248 6.21 -6.11 2.06
CA TRP A 248 7.16 -6.47 3.11
C TRP A 248 8.09 -5.30 3.49
N ILE A 249 8.55 -4.52 2.50
CA ILE A 249 9.42 -3.36 2.77
C ILE A 249 8.68 -2.31 3.62
N PRO A 250 7.45 -1.88 3.28
CA PRO A 250 6.66 -1.01 4.16
C PRO A 250 6.41 -1.62 5.55
N ALA A 251 6.11 -2.92 5.64
CA ALA A 251 5.92 -3.58 6.93
C ALA A 251 7.19 -3.57 7.81
N MET A 252 8.37 -3.78 7.23
CA MET A 252 9.64 -3.68 7.96
C MET A 252 9.93 -2.24 8.38
N SER A 253 9.60 -1.27 7.52
CA SER A 253 9.71 0.14 7.85
C SER A 253 8.84 0.48 9.06
N MET A 254 7.61 -0.03 9.11
CA MET A 254 6.74 0.17 10.27
C MET A 254 7.30 -0.43 11.57
N ARG A 255 8.00 -1.57 11.47
CA ARG A 255 8.69 -2.17 12.64
C ARG A 255 9.83 -1.32 13.18
N VAL A 256 10.46 -0.51 12.35
CA VAL A 256 11.63 0.30 12.72
C VAL A 256 11.22 1.71 13.12
N PHE A 257 10.24 2.30 12.44
CA PHE A 257 9.93 3.73 12.54
C PHE A 257 8.56 4.06 13.14
N GLY A 258 7.69 3.06 13.38
CA GLY A 258 6.34 3.27 13.93
C GLY A 258 5.25 2.61 13.09
N ASN A 259 4.12 2.28 13.70
CA ASN A 259 2.97 1.66 13.03
C ASN A 259 2.04 2.67 12.32
N ASP A 260 2.46 3.92 12.21
CA ASP A 260 1.72 5.05 11.65
C ASP A 260 1.97 5.27 10.14
N ILE A 261 1.38 6.34 9.60
CA ILE A 261 1.51 6.72 8.19
C ILE A 261 2.95 7.03 7.79
N LEU A 262 3.74 7.58 8.72
CA LEU A 262 5.16 7.86 8.51
C LEU A 262 5.92 6.55 8.32
N GLY A 263 5.85 5.65 9.32
CA GLY A 263 6.52 4.37 9.30
C GLY A 263 6.15 3.53 8.08
N TRP A 264 4.88 3.58 7.65
CA TRP A 264 4.43 2.94 6.41
C TRP A 264 5.05 3.57 5.15
N LYS A 265 4.94 4.89 4.97
CA LYS A 265 5.42 5.59 3.76
C LYS A 265 6.94 5.61 3.62
N LEU A 266 7.69 5.57 4.72
CA LEU A 266 9.15 5.47 4.72
C LEU A 266 9.67 4.24 3.98
N GLY A 267 8.91 3.14 3.97
CA GLY A 267 9.26 1.96 3.17
C GLY A 267 9.31 2.27 1.68
N LEU A 268 8.41 3.11 1.17
CA LEU A 268 8.40 3.53 -0.23
C LEU A 268 9.52 4.54 -0.52
N VAL A 269 9.86 5.40 0.44
CA VAL A 269 11.03 6.28 0.33
C VAL A 269 12.32 5.47 0.17
N ALA A 270 12.47 4.37 0.93
CA ALA A 270 13.61 3.46 0.78
C ALA A 270 13.70 2.81 -0.61
N ILE A 271 12.55 2.48 -1.22
CA ILE A 271 12.50 1.99 -2.61
C ILE A 271 12.94 3.10 -3.58
N GLY A 272 12.48 4.34 -3.38
CA GLY A 272 12.93 5.50 -4.17
C GLY A 272 14.45 5.69 -4.15
N VAL A 273 15.07 5.60 -2.96
CA VAL A 273 16.53 5.65 -2.79
C VAL A 273 17.22 4.51 -3.54
N LEU A 274 16.68 3.28 -3.45
CA LEU A 274 17.22 2.13 -4.18
C LEU A 274 17.17 2.34 -5.70
N ILE A 275 16.11 2.95 -6.23
CA ILE A 275 16.00 3.29 -7.65
C ILE A 275 17.09 4.27 -8.06
N SER A 276 17.33 5.33 -7.29
CA SER A 276 18.41 6.30 -7.54
C SER A 276 19.78 5.62 -7.54
N VAL A 277 20.06 4.76 -6.56
CA VAL A 277 21.30 3.97 -6.46
C VAL A 277 21.51 3.10 -7.69
N LEU A 278 20.50 2.31 -8.08
CA LEU A 278 20.60 1.41 -9.24
C LEU A 278 20.75 2.19 -10.55
N THR A 279 20.09 3.34 -10.68
CA THR A 279 20.22 4.23 -11.84
C THR A 279 21.64 4.80 -11.93
N TYR A 280 22.23 5.23 -10.82
CA TYR A 280 23.60 5.72 -10.77
C TYR A 280 24.58 4.64 -11.23
N LEU A 281 24.46 3.43 -10.67
CA LEU A 281 25.31 2.30 -11.05
C LEU A 281 25.16 1.95 -12.54
N ALA A 282 23.94 1.96 -13.07
CA ALA A 282 23.68 1.75 -14.50
C ALA A 282 24.36 2.80 -15.37
N GLY A 283 24.18 4.09 -15.05
CA GLY A 283 24.85 5.17 -15.79
C GLY A 283 26.37 5.06 -15.68
N ARG A 284 26.89 4.82 -14.48
CA ARG A 284 28.32 4.87 -14.16
C ARG A 284 29.11 3.71 -14.77
N TRP A 285 28.54 2.50 -14.75
CA TRP A 285 29.23 1.28 -15.16
C TRP A 285 28.95 0.91 -16.63
N VAL A 286 27.84 1.36 -17.23
CA VAL A 286 27.54 1.12 -18.65
C VAL A 286 28.03 2.26 -19.54
N PHE A 287 27.89 3.50 -19.08
CA PHE A 287 28.30 4.71 -19.80
C PHE A 287 29.49 5.34 -19.08
N ASP A 288 29.27 6.44 -18.36
CA ASP A 288 30.27 7.22 -17.66
C ASP A 288 29.66 8.05 -16.52
N ARG A 289 30.51 8.79 -15.80
CA ARG A 289 30.11 9.63 -14.65
C ARG A 289 29.12 10.74 -15.03
N PRO A 290 29.32 11.56 -16.08
CA PRO A 290 28.33 12.57 -16.47
C PRO A 290 26.95 11.97 -16.76
N THR A 291 26.89 10.83 -17.46
CA THR A 291 25.63 10.12 -17.70
C THR A 291 24.97 9.68 -16.39
N ALA A 292 25.76 9.13 -15.45
CA ALA A 292 25.28 8.71 -14.14
C ALA A 292 24.69 9.86 -13.33
N LEU A 293 25.38 11.02 -13.30
CA LEU A 293 24.93 12.21 -12.58
C LEU A 293 23.59 12.73 -13.11
N VAL A 294 23.47 12.88 -14.44
CA VAL A 294 22.20 13.36 -15.05
C VAL A 294 21.09 12.34 -14.86
N ALA A 295 21.33 11.06 -15.18
CA ALA A 295 20.30 10.03 -15.07
C ALA A 295 19.79 9.88 -13.63
N THR A 296 20.69 9.94 -12.65
CA THR A 296 20.31 9.89 -11.23
C THR A 296 19.66 11.17 -10.76
N GLY A 297 20.07 12.34 -11.28
CA GLY A 297 19.38 13.60 -11.04
C GLY A 297 17.92 13.52 -11.48
N VAL A 298 17.67 13.06 -12.71
CA VAL A 298 16.32 12.87 -13.25
C VAL A 298 15.49 11.92 -12.38
N THR A 299 16.03 10.77 -11.96
CA THR A 299 15.27 9.80 -11.15
C THR A 299 15.11 10.25 -9.69
N ALA A 300 16.17 10.76 -9.06
CA ALA A 300 16.15 11.23 -7.67
C ALA A 300 15.29 12.47 -7.48
N THR A 301 15.05 13.26 -8.54
CA THR A 301 14.15 14.40 -8.48
C THR A 301 12.81 14.15 -9.14
N ALA A 302 12.50 12.95 -9.62
CA ALA A 302 11.27 12.72 -10.36
C ALA A 302 10.03 12.96 -9.48
N HIS A 303 9.24 14.00 -9.78
CA HIS A 303 7.92 14.21 -9.15
C HIS A 303 7.02 12.98 -9.28
N TYR A 304 7.23 12.17 -10.31
CA TYR A 304 6.58 10.88 -10.50
C TYR A 304 6.84 9.90 -9.36
N TYR A 305 8.07 9.80 -8.86
CA TYR A 305 8.37 8.94 -7.72
C TYR A 305 7.93 9.55 -6.40
N TYR A 306 8.01 10.88 -6.25
CA TYR A 306 7.48 11.57 -5.08
C TYR A 306 6.00 11.24 -4.87
N ALA A 307 5.20 11.28 -5.93
CA ALA A 307 3.79 10.88 -5.91
C ALA A 307 3.57 9.49 -5.31
N TYR A 308 4.26 8.45 -5.80
CA TYR A 308 4.05 7.07 -5.31
C TYR A 308 4.60 6.84 -3.89
N THR A 309 5.64 7.58 -3.49
CA THR A 309 6.07 7.56 -2.09
C THR A 309 5.02 8.18 -1.16
N HIS A 310 4.31 9.21 -1.61
CA HIS A 310 3.29 9.90 -0.83
C HIS A 310 1.94 9.20 -0.83
N THR A 311 1.58 8.46 -1.88
CA THR A 311 0.36 7.62 -1.86
C THR A 311 0.55 6.32 -1.07
N GLY A 312 1.78 5.89 -0.80
CA GLY A 312 2.04 4.59 -0.16
C GLY A 312 1.77 3.38 -1.07
N HIS A 313 1.61 3.62 -2.37
CA HIS A 313 1.39 2.57 -3.35
C HIS A 313 2.69 1.80 -3.64
N ASN A 314 2.64 0.48 -3.53
CA ASN A 314 3.82 -0.34 -3.78
C ASN A 314 4.19 -0.43 -5.27
N ASN A 315 3.45 0.16 -6.22
CA ASN A 315 3.77 0.10 -7.65
C ASN A 315 5.22 0.53 -7.98
N ILE A 316 5.79 1.43 -7.18
CA ILE A 316 7.18 1.88 -7.29
C ILE A 316 8.20 0.73 -7.15
N ASP A 317 7.82 -0.38 -6.50
CA ASP A 317 8.64 -1.59 -6.35
C ASP A 317 8.91 -2.35 -7.65
N ALA A 318 8.18 -2.03 -8.73
CA ALA A 318 8.42 -2.62 -10.04
C ALA A 318 9.68 -2.09 -10.72
N VAL A 319 10.18 -0.93 -10.29
CA VAL A 319 11.33 -0.28 -10.93
C VAL A 319 12.65 -1.01 -10.64
N PRO A 320 13.03 -1.31 -9.37
CA PRO A 320 14.29 -1.97 -9.05
C PRO A 320 14.60 -3.26 -9.85
N PRO A 321 13.68 -4.23 -10.03
CA PRO A 321 14.00 -5.42 -10.82
C PRO A 321 14.21 -5.09 -12.31
N VAL A 322 13.46 -4.14 -12.88
CA VAL A 322 13.60 -3.75 -14.29
C VAL A 322 14.95 -3.06 -14.55
N ILE A 323 15.33 -2.07 -13.73
CA ILE A 323 16.63 -1.40 -13.88
C ILE A 323 17.80 -2.34 -13.57
N SER A 324 17.63 -3.28 -12.64
CA SER A 324 18.64 -4.31 -12.35
C SER A 324 18.89 -5.22 -13.56
N VAL A 325 17.84 -5.67 -14.26
CA VAL A 325 18.01 -6.43 -15.50
C VAL A 325 18.73 -5.62 -16.56
N ILE A 326 18.34 -4.36 -16.77
CA ILE A 326 19.00 -3.47 -17.74
C ILE A 326 20.49 -3.31 -17.40
N LEU A 327 20.80 -3.02 -16.13
CA LEU A 327 22.17 -2.89 -15.64
C LEU A 327 23.00 -4.15 -15.91
N PHE A 328 22.54 -5.32 -15.44
CA PHE A 328 23.32 -6.56 -15.55
C PHE A 328 23.38 -7.09 -16.98
N ALA A 329 22.32 -6.93 -17.78
CA ALA A 329 22.33 -7.32 -19.19
C ALA A 329 23.30 -6.43 -20.00
N LEU A 330 23.26 -5.11 -19.82
CA LEU A 330 24.19 -4.19 -20.49
C LEU A 330 25.64 -4.43 -20.06
N LEU A 331 25.88 -4.72 -18.78
CA LEU A 331 27.20 -5.14 -18.30
C LEU A 331 27.61 -6.50 -18.85
N GLY A 332 26.70 -7.46 -18.97
CA GLY A 332 26.97 -8.77 -19.59
C GLY A 332 27.33 -8.67 -21.07
N LEU A 333 26.77 -7.68 -21.78
CA LEU A 333 27.14 -7.36 -23.16
C LEU A 333 28.49 -6.63 -23.27
N ARG A 334 28.89 -5.88 -22.23
CA ARG A 334 30.20 -5.18 -22.14
C ARG A 334 31.33 -6.08 -21.69
N ARG A 335 31.05 -6.94 -20.69
CA ARG A 335 31.98 -7.80 -19.95
C ARG A 335 31.36 -9.19 -19.77
N PRO A 336 31.32 -10.03 -20.81
CA PRO A 336 30.62 -11.32 -20.75
C PRO A 336 31.22 -12.22 -19.67
N THR A 337 30.50 -12.35 -18.55
CA THR A 337 30.80 -13.26 -17.45
C THR A 337 29.55 -14.02 -17.05
N PRO A 338 29.67 -15.30 -16.62
CA PRO A 338 28.51 -16.08 -16.18
C PRO A 338 27.78 -15.43 -15.00
N LEU A 339 28.50 -14.79 -14.08
CA LEU A 339 27.90 -14.09 -12.93
C LEU A 339 26.95 -12.97 -13.36
N LEU A 340 27.35 -12.10 -14.29
CA LEU A 340 26.48 -10.99 -14.73
C LEU A 340 25.22 -11.50 -15.41
N TRP A 341 25.33 -12.54 -16.24
CA TRP A 341 24.18 -13.18 -16.85
C TRP A 341 23.28 -13.88 -15.83
N PHE A 342 23.88 -14.55 -14.83
CA PHE A 342 23.15 -15.12 -13.70
C PHE A 342 22.37 -14.06 -12.93
N LEU A 343 23.00 -12.93 -12.58
CA LEU A 343 22.35 -11.81 -11.87
C LEU A 343 21.23 -11.19 -12.71
N ALA A 344 21.43 -11.04 -14.03
CA ALA A 344 20.38 -10.57 -14.93
C ALA A 344 19.19 -11.55 -14.97
N GLY A 345 19.47 -12.86 -15.03
CA GLY A 345 18.46 -13.92 -14.94
C GLY A 345 17.71 -13.93 -13.60
N ALA A 346 18.45 -13.81 -12.49
CA ALA A 346 17.89 -13.78 -11.14
C ALA A 346 17.00 -12.55 -10.92
N ALA A 347 17.41 -11.37 -11.41
CA ALA A 347 16.59 -10.15 -11.40
C ALA A 347 15.32 -10.31 -12.27
N ALA A 348 15.43 -10.94 -13.44
CA ALA A 348 14.29 -11.23 -14.29
C ALA A 348 13.30 -12.20 -13.64
N GLY A 349 13.78 -13.30 -13.03
CA GLY A 349 12.92 -14.20 -12.25
C GLY A 349 12.32 -13.53 -11.01
N GLY A 350 13.11 -12.67 -10.35
CA GLY A 350 12.70 -11.92 -9.16
C GLY A 350 11.60 -10.90 -9.44
N SER A 351 11.46 -10.45 -10.68
CA SER A 351 10.37 -9.55 -11.09
C SER A 351 8.96 -10.11 -10.83
N LEU A 352 8.80 -11.43 -10.65
CA LEU A 352 7.52 -12.06 -10.31
C LEU A 352 7.04 -11.73 -8.90
N PHE A 353 7.92 -11.28 -8.02
CA PHE A 353 7.64 -10.96 -6.61
C PHE A 353 7.17 -9.52 -6.38
N PHE A 354 7.07 -8.73 -7.44
CA PHE A 354 6.69 -7.31 -7.41
C PHE A 354 5.46 -7.06 -8.29
N PHE A 355 5.00 -5.81 -8.33
CA PHE A 355 3.86 -5.42 -9.16
C PHE A 355 4.02 -5.91 -10.61
N PHE A 356 2.93 -6.35 -11.25
CA PHE A 356 2.96 -7.05 -12.55
C PHE A 356 3.71 -6.30 -13.67
N ALA A 357 3.79 -4.97 -13.62
CA ALA A 357 4.60 -4.19 -14.56
C ALA A 357 6.08 -4.60 -14.57
N ALA A 358 6.61 -5.08 -13.43
CA ALA A 358 7.99 -5.57 -13.29
C ALA A 358 8.31 -6.75 -14.22
N ARG A 359 7.31 -7.58 -14.57
CA ARG A 359 7.49 -8.82 -15.33
C ARG A 359 8.05 -8.61 -16.73
N ILE A 360 8.00 -7.37 -17.24
CA ILE A 360 8.66 -6.96 -18.47
C ILE A 360 10.19 -7.16 -18.44
N ALA A 361 10.78 -7.27 -17.25
CA ALA A 361 12.19 -7.55 -17.05
C ALA A 361 12.64 -8.83 -17.80
N GLY A 362 11.82 -9.88 -17.83
CA GLY A 362 12.11 -11.11 -18.60
C GLY A 362 12.25 -10.85 -20.11
N PRO A 363 11.22 -10.28 -20.77
CA PRO A 363 11.30 -9.85 -22.16
C PRO A 363 12.49 -8.91 -22.46
N ILE A 364 12.80 -7.95 -21.59
CA ILE A 364 13.97 -7.06 -21.75
C ILE A 364 15.29 -7.85 -21.72
N LEU A 365 15.42 -8.82 -20.83
CA LEU A 365 16.60 -9.71 -20.78
C LEU A 365 16.76 -10.48 -22.08
N ALA A 366 15.70 -11.14 -22.54
CA ALA A 366 15.71 -11.92 -23.79
C ALA A 366 16.11 -11.05 -24.98
N LEU A 367 15.51 -9.86 -25.10
CA LEU A 367 15.82 -8.88 -26.13
C LEU A 367 17.29 -8.43 -26.06
N SER A 368 17.82 -8.18 -24.86
CA SER A 368 19.22 -7.76 -24.66
C SER A 368 20.21 -8.83 -25.10
N MET A 369 19.93 -10.10 -24.82
CA MET A 369 20.80 -11.23 -25.19
C MET A 369 20.92 -11.43 -26.71
N LEU A 370 19.88 -11.07 -27.47
CA LEU A 370 19.85 -11.21 -28.93
C LEU A 370 20.70 -10.15 -29.67
N GLN A 371 21.20 -9.14 -28.96
CA GLN A 371 21.81 -7.98 -29.59
C GLN A 371 23.26 -8.16 -30.04
N ARG A 372 24.01 -9.15 -29.52
CA ARG A 372 25.45 -9.33 -29.84
C ARG A 372 25.80 -10.72 -30.38
N GLY A 373 25.15 -11.14 -31.46
CA GLY A 373 25.55 -12.33 -32.22
C GLY A 373 25.49 -13.65 -31.44
N ARG A 374 25.73 -14.76 -32.15
CA ARG A 374 25.49 -16.12 -31.60
C ARG A 374 26.38 -16.47 -30.40
N ARG A 375 27.63 -16.00 -30.36
CA ARG A 375 28.59 -16.36 -29.29
C ARG A 375 28.19 -15.77 -27.93
N HIS A 376 27.82 -14.49 -27.86
CA HIS A 376 27.37 -13.87 -26.60
C HIS A 376 26.06 -14.47 -26.12
N PHE A 377 25.13 -14.72 -27.05
CA PHE A 377 23.87 -15.37 -26.75
C PHE A 377 24.10 -16.74 -26.09
N LEU A 378 24.88 -17.63 -26.72
CA LEU A 378 25.16 -18.97 -26.18
C LEU A 378 25.94 -18.92 -24.85
N GLY A 379 26.88 -17.99 -24.71
CA GLY A 379 27.68 -17.85 -23.49
C GLY A 379 26.88 -17.31 -22.29
N GLY A 380 25.85 -16.50 -22.54
CA GLY A 380 24.97 -15.95 -21.50
C GLY A 380 23.74 -16.79 -21.18
N LEU A 381 23.27 -17.61 -22.14
CA LEU A 381 21.99 -18.34 -22.01
C LEU A 381 21.97 -19.28 -20.81
N GLY A 382 22.97 -20.15 -20.64
CA GLY A 382 23.02 -21.09 -19.52
C GLY A 382 22.94 -20.39 -18.15
N PRO A 383 23.86 -19.45 -17.84
CA PRO A 383 23.84 -18.74 -16.56
C PRO A 383 22.58 -17.89 -16.33
N ALA A 384 22.07 -17.20 -17.37
CA ALA A 384 20.85 -16.41 -17.27
C ALA A 384 19.61 -17.29 -17.01
N SER A 385 19.48 -18.41 -17.74
CA SER A 385 18.42 -19.39 -17.52
C SER A 385 18.52 -20.02 -16.12
N LEU A 386 19.72 -20.31 -15.62
CA LEU A 386 19.92 -20.82 -14.27
C LEU A 386 19.48 -19.82 -13.20
N GLY A 387 19.92 -18.56 -13.31
CA GLY A 387 19.52 -17.49 -12.37
C GLY A 387 18.00 -17.27 -12.38
N CYS A 388 17.40 -17.24 -13.58
CA CYS A 388 15.95 -17.14 -13.72
C CYS A 388 15.24 -18.34 -13.09
N ALA A 389 15.67 -19.57 -13.38
CA ALA A 389 15.05 -20.79 -12.87
C ALA A 389 15.10 -20.88 -11.34
N ILE A 390 16.26 -20.61 -10.73
CA ILE A 390 16.42 -20.68 -9.26
C ILE A 390 15.44 -19.74 -8.54
N VAL A 391 15.20 -18.56 -9.09
CA VAL A 391 14.32 -17.55 -8.47
C VAL A 391 12.86 -17.81 -8.81
N MET A 392 12.57 -18.21 -10.05
CA MET A 392 11.21 -18.34 -10.57
C MET A 392 10.52 -19.65 -10.16
N LEU A 393 11.25 -20.78 -10.12
CA LEU A 393 10.65 -22.10 -9.93
C LEU A 393 9.85 -22.24 -8.61
N PRO A 394 10.32 -21.75 -7.45
CA PRO A 394 9.54 -21.83 -6.20
C PRO A 394 8.23 -21.05 -6.28
N PHE A 395 8.28 -19.87 -6.91
CA PHE A 395 7.12 -19.02 -7.11
C PHE A 395 6.09 -19.67 -8.05
N LEU A 396 6.54 -20.24 -9.17
CA LEU A 396 5.66 -20.96 -10.10
C LEU A 396 5.06 -22.22 -9.46
N ALA A 397 5.83 -22.97 -8.69
CA ALA A 397 5.34 -24.16 -8.01
C ALA A 397 4.24 -23.82 -6.99
N ARG A 398 4.37 -22.67 -6.31
CA ARG A 398 3.38 -22.20 -5.33
C ARG A 398 2.09 -21.67 -5.96
N ASN A 399 2.19 -20.93 -7.05
CA ASN A 399 1.05 -20.21 -7.66
C ASN A 399 0.46 -20.93 -8.88
N GLN A 400 1.17 -21.90 -9.45
CA GLN A 400 0.73 -22.70 -10.59
C GLN A 400 0.18 -21.82 -11.73
N GLY A 401 -0.97 -22.21 -12.31
CA GLY A 401 -1.64 -21.47 -13.39
C GLY A 401 -2.10 -20.06 -13.01
N GLU A 402 -2.26 -19.75 -11.72
CA GLU A 402 -2.64 -18.40 -11.27
C GLU A 402 -1.61 -17.34 -11.65
N THR A 403 -0.35 -17.75 -11.84
CA THR A 403 0.72 -16.85 -12.29
C THR A 403 0.37 -16.17 -13.59
N VAL A 404 -0.21 -16.93 -14.52
CA VAL A 404 -0.56 -16.47 -15.87
C VAL A 404 -1.98 -15.91 -15.90
N THR A 405 -2.96 -16.60 -15.32
CA THR A 405 -4.37 -16.18 -15.41
C THR A 405 -4.60 -14.79 -14.79
N ARG A 406 -3.98 -14.50 -13.63
CA ARG A 406 -4.09 -13.17 -13.00
C ARG A 406 -3.43 -12.06 -13.84
N MET A 407 -2.34 -12.38 -14.55
CA MET A 407 -1.69 -11.42 -15.46
C MET A 407 -2.55 -11.15 -16.70
N LEU A 408 -3.21 -12.18 -17.24
CA LEU A 408 -4.10 -12.04 -18.40
C LEU A 408 -5.32 -11.16 -18.08
N VAL A 409 -5.87 -11.26 -16.87
CA VAL A 409 -6.95 -10.37 -16.39
C VAL A 409 -6.50 -8.91 -16.36
N GLU A 410 -5.21 -8.64 -16.18
CA GLU A 410 -4.66 -7.30 -16.17
C GLU A 410 -4.17 -6.81 -17.54
N SER A 411 -4.52 -7.54 -18.61
CA SER A 411 -4.10 -7.25 -19.99
C SER A 411 -5.26 -6.84 -20.89
N ALA A 412 -4.95 -6.35 -22.08
CA ALA A 412 -5.92 -6.04 -23.13
C ALA A 412 -6.76 -7.26 -23.59
N GLY A 413 -6.37 -8.48 -23.23
CA GLY A 413 -7.09 -9.71 -23.60
C GLY A 413 -8.51 -9.83 -23.03
N ILE A 414 -8.87 -9.00 -22.05
CA ILE A 414 -10.24 -8.95 -21.48
C ILE A 414 -11.04 -7.73 -21.94
N LYS A 415 -10.52 -6.90 -22.86
CA LYS A 415 -11.24 -5.74 -23.38
C LYS A 415 -12.41 -6.18 -24.28
N PRO A 416 -13.59 -5.54 -24.15
CA PRO A 416 -14.71 -5.83 -25.03
C PRO A 416 -14.41 -5.35 -26.46
N GLY A 417 -14.52 -6.24 -27.44
CA GLY A 417 -14.33 -5.90 -28.86
C GLY A 417 -13.72 -7.03 -29.69
N GLY A 418 -13.67 -6.83 -31.00
CA GLY A 418 -12.96 -7.73 -31.90
C GLY A 418 -11.44 -7.54 -31.86
N PRO A 419 -10.63 -8.50 -32.35
CA PRO A 419 -9.16 -8.39 -32.30
C PRO A 419 -8.60 -7.13 -32.95
N MET A 420 -9.20 -6.66 -34.04
CA MET A 420 -8.78 -5.43 -34.74
C MET A 420 -9.06 -4.16 -33.93
N THR A 421 -10.17 -4.09 -33.20
CA THR A 421 -10.48 -2.91 -32.37
C THR A 421 -9.53 -2.84 -31.18
N VAL A 422 -9.26 -3.99 -30.54
CA VAL A 422 -8.28 -4.08 -29.45
C VAL A 422 -6.87 -3.74 -29.93
N ALA A 423 -6.47 -4.18 -31.13
CA ALA A 423 -5.17 -3.85 -31.71
C ALA A 423 -5.04 -2.34 -32.03
N ALA A 424 -6.09 -1.73 -32.60
CA ALA A 424 -6.11 -0.29 -32.87
C ALA A 424 -6.06 0.54 -31.57
N GLU A 425 -6.81 0.12 -30.55
CA GLU A 425 -6.78 0.75 -29.23
C GLU A 425 -5.41 0.60 -28.58
N ALA A 426 -4.79 -0.59 -28.62
CA ALA A 426 -3.45 -0.81 -28.07
C ALA A 426 -2.38 0.04 -28.78
N ALA A 427 -2.47 0.20 -30.11
CA ALA A 427 -1.59 1.08 -30.86
C ALA A 427 -1.77 2.56 -30.46
N SER A 428 -3.02 3.01 -30.35
CA SER A 428 -3.36 4.35 -29.88
C SER A 428 -2.82 4.60 -28.46
N LEU A 429 -3.08 3.68 -27.53
CA LEU A 429 -2.60 3.77 -26.14
C LEU A 429 -1.08 3.73 -26.04
N THR A 430 -0.39 3.02 -26.93
CA THR A 430 1.09 3.03 -27.00
C THR A 430 1.60 4.44 -27.35
N LEU A 431 0.97 5.09 -28.33
CA LEU A 431 1.30 6.47 -28.72
C LEU A 431 0.98 7.47 -27.61
N TRP A 432 -0.20 7.37 -27.00
CA TRP A 432 -0.60 8.19 -25.86
C TRP A 432 0.31 7.99 -24.65
N SER A 433 0.77 6.76 -24.40
CA SER A 433 1.74 6.47 -23.34
C SER A 433 3.11 7.10 -23.60
N ALA A 434 3.53 7.19 -24.87
CA ALA A 434 4.77 7.88 -25.23
C ALA A 434 4.62 9.40 -25.05
N LEU A 435 3.49 9.96 -25.47
CA LEU A 435 3.17 11.38 -25.29
C LEU A 435 3.01 11.73 -23.81
N ALA A 436 2.53 10.81 -22.98
CA ALA A 436 2.29 10.99 -21.54
C ALA A 436 3.51 11.55 -20.80
N PHE A 437 4.73 11.19 -21.20
CA PHE A 437 5.97 11.70 -20.58
C PHE A 437 6.23 13.19 -20.85
N HIS A 438 5.63 13.75 -21.91
CA HIS A 438 5.74 15.16 -22.28
C HIS A 438 4.50 15.96 -21.91
N TRP A 439 3.31 15.36 -22.06
CA TRP A 439 2.02 15.94 -21.73
C TRP A 439 1.05 14.83 -21.35
N SER A 440 0.30 15.01 -20.27
CA SER A 440 -0.74 14.07 -19.86
C SER A 440 -1.94 14.82 -19.29
N SER A 441 -3.13 14.39 -19.67
CA SER A 441 -4.40 14.79 -19.07
C SER A 441 -4.78 13.95 -17.86
N ALA A 442 -3.98 12.93 -17.51
CA ALA A 442 -4.21 12.10 -16.33
C ALA A 442 -3.88 12.90 -15.07
N HIS A 443 -4.90 13.48 -14.46
CA HIS A 443 -4.83 14.15 -13.16
C HIS A 443 -5.27 13.14 -12.10
N GLY A 444 -4.43 12.91 -11.08
CA GLY A 444 -4.69 11.94 -10.01
C GLY A 444 -3.41 11.34 -9.44
N LEU A 445 -3.50 10.64 -8.31
CA LEU A 445 -2.34 10.05 -7.60
C LEU A 445 -1.22 11.08 -7.34
N TYR A 446 -1.56 12.34 -7.04
CA TYR A 446 -0.59 13.43 -6.89
C TYR A 446 0.29 13.67 -8.13
N LEU A 447 -0.27 13.45 -9.32
CA LEU A 447 0.33 13.78 -10.60
C LEU A 447 -0.59 14.69 -11.40
N SER A 448 0.02 15.62 -12.11
CA SER A 448 -0.61 16.52 -13.07
C SER A 448 0.41 16.83 -14.16
N LEU A 449 -0.01 17.16 -15.38
CA LEU A 449 0.88 17.42 -16.55
C LEU A 449 1.69 16.16 -16.97
N GLY A 450 2.71 16.29 -17.82
CA GLY A 450 3.46 15.14 -18.38
C GLY A 450 4.32 14.33 -17.36
N LEU A 451 4.39 13.01 -17.47
CA LEU A 451 5.05 12.14 -16.46
C LEU A 451 6.54 12.44 -16.20
N LEU A 452 7.22 13.20 -17.08
CA LEU A 452 8.52 13.82 -16.80
C LEU A 452 8.38 15.34 -16.76
N ASP A 453 9.29 16.01 -16.04
CA ASP A 453 9.42 17.46 -16.16
C ASP A 453 9.89 17.85 -17.58
N PRO A 454 9.59 19.09 -18.04
CA PRO A 454 9.92 19.52 -19.40
C PRO A 454 11.40 19.37 -19.77
N ILE A 455 12.33 19.52 -18.81
CA ILE A 455 13.77 19.42 -19.05
C ILE A 455 14.16 17.96 -19.22
N SER A 456 13.73 17.08 -18.30
CA SER A 456 13.96 15.64 -18.40
C SER A 456 13.32 15.05 -19.65
N ALA A 457 12.09 15.45 -19.98
CA ALA A 457 11.36 14.99 -21.17
C ALA A 457 12.12 15.37 -22.46
N LEU A 458 12.59 16.62 -22.55
CA LEU A 458 13.37 17.11 -23.68
C LEU A 458 14.65 16.30 -23.89
N PHE A 459 15.46 16.12 -22.84
CA PHE A 459 16.72 15.38 -22.96
C PHE A 459 16.51 13.89 -23.18
N SER A 460 15.45 13.31 -22.61
CA SER A 460 15.08 11.91 -22.85
C SER A 460 14.77 11.68 -24.33
N LEU A 461 14.00 12.57 -24.94
CA LEU A 461 13.65 12.48 -26.36
C LEU A 461 14.85 12.76 -27.28
N ALA A 462 15.73 13.72 -26.91
CA ALA A 462 17.02 13.90 -27.57
C ALA A 462 17.88 12.63 -27.53
N GLY A 463 17.85 11.90 -26.40
CA GLY A 463 18.51 10.61 -26.22
C GLY A 463 17.92 9.50 -27.09
N VAL A 464 16.59 9.45 -27.24
CA VAL A 464 15.92 8.56 -28.20
C VAL A 464 16.37 8.87 -29.63
N GLY A 465 16.37 10.15 -30.03
CA GLY A 465 16.87 10.58 -31.34
C GLY A 465 18.32 10.18 -31.58
N LEU A 466 19.19 10.42 -30.61
CA LEU A 466 20.59 9.99 -30.65
C LEU A 466 20.74 8.47 -30.83
N ALA A 467 19.93 7.69 -30.12
CA ALA A 467 19.94 6.25 -30.20
C ALA A 467 19.47 5.70 -31.55
N ILE A 468 18.49 6.35 -32.20
CA ILE A 468 18.04 6.00 -33.56
C ILE A 468 19.16 6.22 -34.57
N PHE A 469 19.83 7.38 -34.54
CA PHE A 469 20.88 7.68 -35.52
C PHE A 469 22.21 6.95 -35.25
N ARG A 470 22.44 6.51 -34.00
CA ARG A 470 23.60 5.72 -33.57
C ARG A 470 23.21 4.32 -33.10
N PHE A 471 22.27 3.69 -33.80
CA PHE A 471 21.71 2.37 -33.48
C PHE A 471 22.73 1.22 -33.46
N GLY A 472 23.93 1.43 -34.02
CA GLY A 472 25.03 0.47 -33.95
C GLY A 472 25.59 0.26 -32.54
N ASP A 473 25.40 1.20 -31.62
CA ASP A 473 25.77 1.03 -30.21
C ASP A 473 24.71 0.20 -29.48
N TYR A 474 25.11 -0.98 -29.01
CA TYR A 474 24.22 -1.90 -28.30
C TYR A 474 23.58 -1.28 -27.05
N ARG A 475 24.25 -0.35 -26.37
CA ARG A 475 23.73 0.29 -25.16
C ARG A 475 22.48 1.11 -25.48
N ARG A 476 22.62 2.00 -26.47
CA ARG A 476 21.54 2.86 -26.98
C ARG A 476 20.40 2.05 -27.56
N ARG A 477 20.74 1.05 -28.39
CA ARG A 477 19.76 0.15 -28.99
C ARG A 477 18.96 -0.61 -27.92
N THR A 478 19.62 -1.15 -26.89
CA THR A 478 18.94 -1.84 -25.80
C THR A 478 17.97 -0.93 -25.06
N LEU A 479 18.40 0.29 -24.72
CA LEU A 479 17.55 1.24 -23.98
C LEU A 479 16.31 1.65 -24.81
N VAL A 480 16.47 1.96 -26.11
CA VAL A 480 15.31 2.29 -26.96
C VAL A 480 14.38 1.11 -27.16
N LEU A 481 14.91 -0.10 -27.40
CA LEU A 481 14.08 -1.28 -27.54
C LEU A 481 13.36 -1.65 -26.22
N ALA A 482 14.02 -1.46 -25.08
CA ALA A 482 13.40 -1.63 -23.77
C ALA A 482 12.29 -0.59 -23.55
N TYR A 483 12.51 0.67 -23.92
CA TYR A 483 11.49 1.72 -23.83
C TYR A 483 10.27 1.40 -24.70
N LEU A 484 10.49 1.00 -25.97
CA LEU A 484 9.41 0.58 -26.87
C LEU A 484 8.63 -0.61 -26.30
N LEU A 485 9.32 -1.58 -25.71
CA LEU A 485 8.69 -2.74 -25.09
C LEU A 485 7.82 -2.33 -23.90
N ILE A 486 8.30 -1.39 -23.06
CA ILE A 486 7.54 -0.81 -21.94
C ILE A 486 6.28 -0.12 -22.47
N LEU A 487 6.40 0.74 -23.49
CA LEU A 487 5.25 1.41 -24.06
C LEU A 487 4.18 0.43 -24.58
N ILE A 488 4.60 -0.65 -25.24
CA ILE A 488 3.67 -1.64 -25.80
C ILE A 488 3.04 -2.49 -24.69
N LEU A 489 3.83 -3.07 -23.78
CA LEU A 489 3.34 -4.04 -22.82
C LEU A 489 2.73 -3.41 -21.57
N ALA A 490 3.32 -2.33 -21.06
CA ALA A 490 2.85 -1.63 -19.86
C ALA A 490 1.80 -0.55 -20.19
N GLY A 491 1.92 0.10 -21.35
CA GLY A 491 0.96 1.10 -21.84
C GLY A 491 -0.12 0.50 -22.73
N GLY A 492 0.24 0.10 -23.95
CA GLY A 492 -0.69 -0.32 -25.00
C GLY A 492 -1.57 -1.53 -24.65
N LEU A 493 -0.98 -2.56 -24.05
CA LEU A 493 -1.68 -3.79 -23.64
C LEU A 493 -2.28 -3.73 -22.23
N ALA A 494 -2.38 -2.54 -21.63
CA ALA A 494 -3.04 -2.40 -20.34
C ALA A 494 -4.54 -2.71 -20.43
N ARG A 495 -5.10 -3.21 -19.33
CA ARG A 495 -6.55 -3.46 -19.17
C ARG A 495 -7.40 -2.20 -19.36
N HIS A 496 -6.90 -1.05 -18.94
CA HIS A 496 -7.64 0.21 -18.95
C HIS A 496 -7.71 0.81 -20.35
N SER A 497 -8.79 1.55 -20.63
CA SER A 497 -8.98 2.33 -21.86
C SER A 497 -8.29 3.70 -21.84
N GLY A 498 -7.57 4.02 -20.77
CA GLY A 498 -6.75 5.22 -20.61
C GLY A 498 -5.29 4.89 -20.32
N ILE A 499 -4.45 5.93 -20.25
CA ILE A 499 -3.01 5.80 -19.98
C ILE A 499 -2.80 5.11 -18.63
N SER A 500 -2.09 3.98 -18.63
CA SER A 500 -1.80 3.24 -17.39
C SER A 500 -0.61 3.84 -16.66
N VAL A 501 -0.84 4.98 -16.01
CA VAL A 501 0.15 5.71 -15.21
C VAL A 501 0.91 4.76 -14.27
N PRO A 502 0.28 3.92 -13.42
CA PRO A 502 1.03 3.08 -12.46
C PRO A 502 1.97 2.05 -13.08
N ARG A 503 1.88 1.76 -14.38
CA ARG A 503 2.77 0.82 -15.07
C ARG A 503 3.93 1.50 -15.80
N LEU A 504 3.79 2.78 -16.16
CA LEU A 504 4.78 3.52 -16.94
C LEU A 504 5.96 4.04 -16.12
N LEU A 505 5.88 4.01 -14.79
CA LEU A 505 6.95 4.41 -13.87
C LEU A 505 8.28 3.63 -14.08
N ILE A 506 8.21 2.42 -14.64
CA ILE A 506 9.39 1.60 -14.96
C ILE A 506 10.18 2.14 -16.16
N ALA A 507 9.61 3.04 -16.97
CA ALA A 507 10.28 3.68 -18.09
C ALA A 507 11.23 4.80 -17.65
N VAL A 508 10.98 5.40 -16.48
CA VAL A 508 11.70 6.61 -16.03
C VAL A 508 13.22 6.39 -15.96
N PRO A 509 13.78 5.28 -15.43
CA PRO A 509 15.23 5.09 -15.43
C PRO A 509 15.80 4.87 -16.83
N VAL A 510 15.03 4.28 -17.75
CA VAL A 510 15.45 4.08 -19.15
C VAL A 510 15.56 5.43 -19.84
N LEU A 511 14.55 6.27 -19.69
CA LEU A 511 14.52 7.64 -20.23
C LEU A 511 15.60 8.51 -19.58
N ALA A 512 15.82 8.38 -18.28
CA ALA A 512 16.88 9.08 -17.56
C ALA A 512 18.29 8.71 -18.07
N LEU A 513 18.55 7.43 -18.34
CA LEU A 513 19.81 7.00 -18.95
C LEU A 513 20.00 7.56 -20.37
N LEU A 514 18.93 7.61 -21.17
CA LEU A 514 18.95 8.22 -22.49
C LEU A 514 19.18 9.74 -22.41
N ALA A 515 18.56 10.42 -21.44
CA ALA A 515 18.77 11.84 -21.16
C ALA A 515 20.23 12.13 -20.77
N GLY A 516 20.80 11.32 -19.88
CA GLY A 516 22.20 11.44 -19.49
C GLY A 516 23.16 11.27 -20.66
N ASP A 517 22.94 10.27 -21.53
CA ASP A 517 23.78 10.08 -22.72
C ASP A 517 23.59 11.20 -23.76
N ALA A 518 22.40 11.81 -23.85
CA ALA A 518 22.15 12.97 -24.69
C ALA A 518 22.93 14.20 -24.23
N VAL A 519 22.84 14.54 -22.94
CA VAL A 519 23.58 15.67 -22.34
C VAL A 519 25.09 15.46 -22.48
N ARG A 520 25.58 14.27 -22.12
CA ARG A 520 26.99 13.88 -22.28
C ARG A 520 27.44 14.03 -23.74
N SER A 521 26.66 13.50 -24.68
CA SER A 521 27.00 13.55 -26.11
C SER A 521 26.99 14.97 -26.66
N PHE A 522 26.05 15.82 -26.21
CA PHE A 522 26.02 17.23 -26.56
C PHE A 522 27.29 17.96 -26.08
N LEU A 523 27.61 17.86 -24.78
CA LEU A 523 28.78 18.51 -24.19
C LEU A 523 30.10 18.04 -24.81
N ALA A 524 30.21 16.74 -25.13
CA ALA A 524 31.37 16.20 -25.85
C ALA A 524 31.48 16.75 -27.27
N THR A 525 30.34 16.92 -27.96
CA THR A 525 30.29 17.40 -29.34
C THR A 525 30.69 18.87 -29.46
N VAL A 526 30.27 19.72 -28.50
CA VAL A 526 30.64 21.14 -28.45
C VAL A 526 32.08 21.33 -27.95
N GLY A 527 32.79 20.25 -27.56
CA GLY A 527 34.19 20.29 -27.13
C GLY A 527 34.38 20.76 -25.68
N TRP A 528 33.34 20.62 -24.86
CA TRP A 528 33.34 20.96 -23.42
C TRP A 528 33.61 19.76 -22.51
N LEU A 529 33.58 18.55 -23.07
CA LEU A 529 34.01 17.29 -22.45
C LEU A 529 34.95 16.52 -23.38
N GLY A 530 35.78 15.64 -22.80
CA GLY A 530 36.70 14.77 -23.53
C GLY A 530 38.12 15.34 -23.72
N ALA A 531 38.96 14.61 -24.46
CA ALA A 531 40.40 14.90 -24.59
C ALA A 531 40.73 16.25 -25.27
N ARG A 532 39.77 16.85 -25.98
CA ARG A 532 39.91 18.13 -26.69
C ARG A 532 39.48 19.35 -25.84
N ALA A 533 39.00 19.13 -24.62
CA ALA A 533 38.55 20.22 -23.75
C ALA A 533 39.68 20.73 -22.86
N ASP A 534 39.95 22.03 -22.92
CA ASP A 534 40.89 22.70 -22.01
C ASP A 534 40.31 22.82 -20.59
N GLY A 535 41.16 23.11 -19.60
CA GLY A 535 40.77 23.17 -18.18
C GLY A 535 39.56 24.08 -17.92
N ALA A 536 39.52 25.26 -18.56
CA ALA A 536 38.41 26.20 -18.43
C ALA A 536 37.07 25.63 -18.96
N ARG A 537 37.09 24.93 -20.11
CA ARG A 537 35.88 24.31 -20.68
C ARG A 537 35.38 23.14 -19.84
N ARG A 538 36.29 22.38 -19.21
CA ARG A 538 35.92 21.32 -18.25
C ARG A 538 35.31 21.88 -16.97
N ALA A 539 35.86 22.97 -16.44
CA ALA A 539 35.27 23.65 -15.29
C ALA A 539 33.88 24.20 -15.64
N ALA A 540 33.74 24.84 -16.80
CA ALA A 540 32.46 25.37 -17.27
C ALA A 540 31.41 24.26 -17.49
N SER A 541 31.77 23.09 -18.03
CA SER A 541 30.84 21.97 -18.15
C SER A 541 30.43 21.39 -16.79
N GLY A 542 31.34 21.36 -15.81
CA GLY A 542 31.00 21.02 -14.43
C GLY A 542 29.96 21.97 -13.83
N VAL A 543 30.16 23.29 -13.99
CA VAL A 543 29.21 24.31 -13.52
C VAL A 543 27.86 24.17 -14.22
N LEU A 544 27.83 23.99 -15.54
CA LEU A 544 26.58 23.77 -16.29
C LEU A 544 25.86 22.49 -15.86
N LEU A 545 26.59 21.42 -15.55
CA LEU A 545 26.00 20.18 -15.08
C LEU A 545 25.35 20.36 -13.71
N ILE A 546 26.03 21.07 -12.79
CA ILE A 546 25.47 21.41 -11.48
C ILE A 546 24.24 22.29 -11.64
N ALA A 547 24.30 23.33 -12.49
CA ALA A 547 23.17 24.21 -12.76
C ALA A 547 21.98 23.44 -13.34
N LEU A 548 22.21 22.49 -14.24
CA LEU A 548 21.18 21.59 -14.77
C LEU A 548 20.56 20.74 -13.66
N LEU A 549 21.36 20.13 -12.79
CA LEU A 549 20.86 19.30 -11.68
C LEU A 549 20.05 20.13 -10.67
N VAL A 550 20.49 21.36 -10.37
CA VAL A 550 19.75 22.30 -9.51
C VAL A 550 18.43 22.70 -10.18
N ALA A 551 18.43 22.99 -11.47
CA ALA A 551 17.22 23.31 -12.21
C ALA A 551 16.24 22.12 -12.24
N LEU A 552 16.72 20.89 -12.45
CA LEU A 552 15.92 19.67 -12.40
C LEU A 552 15.27 19.46 -11.03
N ALA A 553 16.05 19.62 -9.95
CA ALA A 553 15.54 19.54 -8.58
C ALA A 553 14.47 20.61 -8.33
N PHE A 554 14.76 21.87 -8.66
CA PHE A 554 13.83 22.97 -8.48
C PHE A 554 12.52 22.75 -9.24
N VAL A 555 12.59 22.46 -10.54
CA VAL A 555 11.40 22.28 -11.39
C VAL A 555 10.53 21.13 -10.88
N ASN A 556 11.11 19.99 -10.54
CA ASN A 556 10.31 18.86 -10.07
C ASN A 556 9.75 19.05 -8.66
N ILE A 557 10.52 19.62 -7.74
CA ILE A 557 10.05 19.90 -6.37
C ILE A 557 8.94 20.94 -6.42
N TYR A 558 9.13 22.04 -7.15
CA TYR A 558 8.10 23.05 -7.38
C TYR A 558 6.85 22.46 -8.02
N ARG A 559 7.03 21.58 -9.01
CA ARG A 559 5.91 20.91 -9.66
C ARG A 559 5.12 20.04 -8.69
N PHE A 560 5.80 19.21 -7.90
CA PHE A 560 5.16 18.32 -6.94
C PHE A 560 4.49 19.06 -5.78
N GLN A 561 5.14 20.11 -5.24
CA GLN A 561 4.69 20.80 -4.03
C GLN A 561 3.76 21.98 -4.30
N VAL A 562 3.78 22.57 -5.50
CA VAL A 562 3.03 23.77 -5.85
C VAL A 562 2.12 23.56 -7.05
N GLN A 563 2.65 23.14 -8.21
CA GLN A 563 1.83 23.08 -9.43
C GLN A 563 0.78 21.97 -9.40
N THR A 564 1.14 20.80 -8.89
CA THR A 564 0.22 19.66 -8.83
C THR A 564 -0.90 19.88 -7.82
N PRO A 565 -0.64 20.34 -6.58
CA PRO A 565 -1.71 20.69 -5.63
C PRO A 565 -2.64 21.79 -6.14
N ALA A 566 -2.13 22.78 -6.89
CA ALA A 566 -2.97 23.82 -7.49
C ALA A 566 -3.89 23.33 -8.64
N ARG A 567 -3.63 22.13 -9.18
CA ARG A 567 -4.38 21.56 -10.33
C ARG A 567 -5.24 20.36 -9.95
N ASN A 568 -4.82 19.58 -8.96
CA ASN A 568 -5.53 18.38 -8.55
C ASN A 568 -6.54 18.73 -7.46
N GLU A 569 -7.79 18.32 -7.66
CA GLU A 569 -8.79 18.36 -6.59
C GLU A 569 -8.39 17.45 -5.45
N THR A 570 -8.47 17.96 -4.22
CA THR A 570 -8.21 17.14 -3.03
C THR A 570 -9.42 16.29 -2.70
N ALA A 571 -9.22 15.03 -2.33
CA ALA A 571 -10.34 14.16 -1.99
C ALA A 571 -11.08 14.66 -0.72
N PRO A 572 -12.41 14.48 -0.63
CA PRO A 572 -13.18 14.90 0.54
C PRO A 572 -12.67 14.32 1.86
N GLU A 573 -12.19 13.08 1.86
CA GLU A 573 -11.63 12.41 3.03
C GLU A 573 -10.33 13.06 3.49
N ALA A 574 -9.46 13.47 2.56
CA ALA A 574 -8.25 14.21 2.89
C ALA A 574 -8.58 15.59 3.50
N MET A 575 -9.63 16.26 3.00
CA MET A 575 -10.14 17.49 3.61
C MET A 575 -10.71 17.27 5.01
N ALA A 576 -11.34 16.11 5.26
CA ALA A 576 -11.80 15.75 6.61
C ALA A 576 -10.63 15.56 7.57
N ILE A 577 -9.56 14.86 7.15
CA ILE A 577 -8.31 14.75 7.93
C ILE A 577 -7.74 16.15 8.20
N ALA A 578 -7.67 17.01 7.17
CA ALA A 578 -7.19 18.38 7.31
C ALA A 578 -7.91 19.14 8.43
N ALA A 579 -9.25 19.04 8.46
CA ALA A 579 -10.07 19.74 9.43
C ALA A 579 -10.01 19.13 10.84
N LEU A 580 -9.87 17.81 10.95
CA LEU A 580 -9.79 17.10 12.22
C LEU A 580 -8.47 17.34 12.96
N TYR A 581 -7.36 17.33 12.21
CA TYR A 581 -6.01 17.55 12.76
C TYR A 581 -5.59 19.03 12.77
N ASP A 582 -6.47 19.93 12.35
CA ASP A 582 -6.26 21.37 12.51
C ASP A 582 -6.15 21.71 14.01
N GLU A 583 -5.19 22.56 14.38
CA GLU A 583 -4.97 22.98 15.77
C GLU A 583 -6.24 23.51 16.44
N ARG A 584 -7.14 24.14 15.67
CA ARG A 584 -8.42 24.64 16.17
C ARG A 584 -9.35 23.53 16.63
N CYS A 585 -9.26 22.34 16.05
CA CYS A 585 -10.07 21.18 16.41
C CYS A 585 -9.33 20.27 17.40
N SER A 586 -8.06 19.95 17.15
CA SER A 586 -7.28 19.03 17.99
C SER A 586 -7.03 19.56 19.41
N SER A 587 -6.91 20.89 19.59
CA SER A 587 -6.81 21.50 20.92
C SER A 587 -8.10 21.48 21.74
N ALA A 588 -9.25 21.17 21.11
CA ALA A 588 -10.54 21.13 21.79
C ALA A 588 -10.81 19.77 22.49
N GLY A 589 -9.93 18.78 22.32
CA GLY A 589 -10.09 17.43 22.84
C GLY A 589 -10.90 16.56 21.88
N GLU A 590 -12.09 16.12 22.31
CA GLU A 590 -12.95 15.23 21.52
C GLU A 590 -13.51 15.91 20.27
N SER A 591 -13.34 15.27 19.12
CA SER A 591 -13.80 15.74 17.81
C SER A 591 -14.86 14.81 17.20
N LEU A 592 -15.84 15.39 16.52
CA LEU A 592 -16.94 14.69 15.87
C LEU A 592 -16.94 15.01 14.37
N LEU A 593 -16.87 13.98 13.55
CA LEU A 593 -16.95 14.06 12.10
C LEU A 593 -18.37 13.68 11.63
N ILE A 594 -19.04 14.58 10.93
CA ILE A 594 -20.27 14.25 10.21
C ILE A 594 -19.87 13.69 8.85
N TRP A 595 -20.22 12.43 8.59
CA TRP A 595 -19.90 11.75 7.33
C TRP A 595 -21.09 10.95 6.81
N SER A 596 -21.09 10.61 5.52
CA SER A 596 -22.19 9.86 4.90
C SER A 596 -22.27 8.38 5.35
N GLY A 597 -21.23 7.87 6.01
CA GLY A 597 -21.20 6.51 6.55
C GLY A 597 -20.11 6.32 7.62
N ARG A 598 -20.26 5.28 8.44
CA ARG A 598 -19.31 4.91 9.50
C ARG A 598 -18.23 3.92 9.04
N ALA A 599 -18.15 3.77 7.71
CA ALA A 599 -17.42 2.75 7.00
C ALA A 599 -16.55 3.39 5.91
N GLY A 600 -15.64 2.59 5.35
CA GLY A 600 -14.86 2.97 4.19
C GLY A 600 -13.51 3.58 4.53
N ALA A 601 -12.93 4.29 3.57
CA ALA A 601 -11.54 4.71 3.63
C ALA A 601 -11.23 5.67 4.77
N ILE A 602 -12.17 6.57 5.12
CA ILE A 602 -11.96 7.57 6.17
C ILE A 602 -11.56 6.94 7.51
N VAL A 603 -12.17 5.80 7.87
CA VAL A 603 -11.85 5.07 9.12
C VAL A 603 -10.43 4.52 9.08
N THR A 604 -10.03 3.95 7.94
CA THR A 604 -8.67 3.40 7.81
C THR A 604 -7.63 4.50 7.76
N MET A 605 -7.95 5.64 7.15
CA MET A 605 -7.06 6.80 7.12
C MET A 605 -6.83 7.38 8.51
N LEU A 606 -7.90 7.51 9.32
CA LEU A 606 -7.80 7.96 10.70
C LEU A 606 -6.90 7.02 11.51
N ALA A 607 -7.13 5.72 11.39
CA ALA A 607 -6.32 4.70 12.05
C ALA A 607 -4.88 4.60 11.50
N ALA A 608 -4.60 5.08 10.29
CA ALA A 608 -3.25 5.16 9.76
C ALA A 608 -2.52 6.42 10.23
N HIS A 609 -3.23 7.54 10.43
CA HIS A 609 -2.64 8.79 10.94
C HIS A 609 -2.32 8.68 12.42
N ASP A 610 -3.24 8.11 13.19
CA ASP A 610 -3.08 7.95 14.63
C ASP A 610 -3.58 6.54 15.04
N PRO A 611 -2.73 5.51 14.92
CA PRO A 611 -3.12 4.13 15.22
C PRO A 611 -3.41 3.88 16.69
N ASP A 612 -2.81 4.65 17.59
CA ASP A 612 -2.88 4.47 19.04
C ASP A 612 -3.68 5.58 19.75
N GLY A 613 -4.05 6.65 19.05
CA GLY A 613 -4.74 7.80 19.63
C GLY A 613 -6.23 7.90 19.31
N TYR A 614 -6.76 9.10 19.56
CA TYR A 614 -8.19 9.36 19.59
C TYR A 614 -8.77 9.40 18.18
N VAL A 615 -9.64 8.44 17.85
CA VAL A 615 -10.37 8.47 16.58
C VAL A 615 -11.67 9.28 16.75
N PRO A 616 -11.91 10.29 15.90
CA PRO A 616 -13.10 11.13 16.00
C PRO A 616 -14.40 10.32 15.88
N MET A 617 -15.43 10.80 16.58
CA MET A 617 -16.76 10.22 16.47
C MET A 617 -17.32 10.44 15.07
N ILE A 618 -17.62 9.37 14.32
CA ILE A 618 -18.24 9.48 13.00
C ILE A 618 -19.75 9.28 13.12
N VAL A 619 -20.52 10.28 12.74
CA VAL A 619 -21.99 10.23 12.73
C VAL A 619 -22.55 10.60 11.38
N THR A 620 -23.72 10.03 11.05
CA THR A 620 -24.45 10.49 9.88
C THR A 620 -25.11 11.83 10.17
N GLN A 621 -25.42 12.57 9.11
CA GLN A 621 -26.15 13.82 9.22
C GLN A 621 -27.47 13.66 10.01
N GLU A 622 -28.23 12.60 9.72
CA GLU A 622 -29.53 12.40 10.36
C GLU A 622 -29.39 12.12 11.85
N GLU A 623 -28.36 11.37 12.25
CA GLU A 623 -28.04 11.13 13.65
C GLU A 623 -27.62 12.41 14.36
N PHE A 624 -26.80 13.25 13.72
CA PHE A 624 -26.39 14.54 14.26
C PHE A 624 -27.59 15.45 14.57
N LEU A 625 -28.54 15.53 13.64
CA LEU A 625 -29.73 16.37 13.82
C LEU A 625 -30.72 15.76 14.82
N ALA A 626 -30.76 14.43 14.95
CA ALA A 626 -31.67 13.74 15.85
C ALA A 626 -31.21 13.74 17.33
N VAL A 627 -29.92 13.90 17.59
CA VAL A 627 -29.34 13.78 18.94
C VAL A 627 -28.85 15.15 19.43
N PRO A 628 -29.60 15.84 20.31
CA PRO A 628 -29.24 17.18 20.79
C PRO A 628 -27.85 17.27 21.45
N ALA A 629 -27.37 16.16 22.04
CA ALA A 629 -26.04 16.09 22.63
C ALA A 629 -24.92 16.34 21.61
N TYR A 630 -25.07 15.95 20.35
CA TYR A 630 -24.01 16.11 19.32
C TYR A 630 -23.84 17.58 18.92
N GLN A 631 -24.87 18.39 19.12
CA GLN A 631 -24.87 19.81 18.78
C GLN A 631 -24.07 20.67 19.77
N ARG A 632 -23.64 20.08 20.89
CA ARG A 632 -22.81 20.70 21.93
C ARG A 632 -21.37 20.18 21.93
N TRP A 633 -20.96 19.44 20.89
CA TRP A 633 -19.62 18.86 20.84
C TRP A 633 -18.53 19.97 20.77
N PRO A 634 -17.36 19.79 21.40
CA PRO A 634 -16.28 20.78 21.40
C PRO A 634 -15.79 21.18 20.00
N CYS A 635 -15.62 20.17 19.14
CA CYS A 635 -15.30 20.37 17.73
C CYS A 635 -16.17 19.48 16.82
N VAL A 636 -16.92 20.09 15.91
CA VAL A 636 -17.71 19.40 14.89
C VAL A 636 -17.14 19.70 13.50
N VAL A 637 -16.75 18.64 12.78
CA VAL A 637 -16.21 18.68 11.42
C VAL A 637 -17.24 18.15 10.44
N LEU A 638 -17.40 18.84 9.31
CA LEU A 638 -18.30 18.43 8.23
C LEU A 638 -17.66 18.67 6.86
N PRO A 639 -17.94 17.78 5.88
CA PRO A 639 -17.54 17.99 4.51
C PRO A 639 -18.32 19.15 3.91
N HIS A 640 -17.62 20.00 3.18
CA HIS A 640 -18.16 21.07 2.36
C HIS A 640 -18.84 22.23 3.09
N SER A 641 -18.47 23.47 2.76
CA SER A 641 -19.11 24.65 3.37
C SER A 641 -20.44 25.04 2.72
N LYS A 642 -20.64 24.69 1.45
CA LYS A 642 -21.76 25.17 0.62
C LYS A 642 -22.78 24.08 0.30
N THR A 643 -23.32 23.42 1.33
CA THR A 643 -24.39 22.43 1.13
C THR A 643 -25.62 22.73 2.00
N PRO A 644 -26.84 22.32 1.58
CA PRO A 644 -28.04 22.40 2.41
C PRO A 644 -27.91 21.61 3.72
N VAL A 645 -27.00 20.64 3.76
CA VAL A 645 -26.66 19.86 4.96
C VAL A 645 -25.90 20.73 5.95
N THR A 646 -24.84 21.40 5.49
CA THR A 646 -24.01 22.30 6.28
C THR A 646 -24.83 23.41 6.93
N SER A 647 -25.74 24.04 6.18
CA SER A 647 -26.62 25.08 6.72
C SER A 647 -27.51 24.59 7.87
N ARG A 648 -28.05 23.36 7.76
CA ARG A 648 -28.88 22.76 8.82
C ARG A 648 -28.08 22.43 10.07
N VAL A 649 -26.88 21.89 9.90
CA VAL A 649 -25.97 21.59 11.02
C VAL A 649 -25.54 22.87 11.73
N ILE A 650 -25.11 23.89 10.99
CA ILE A 650 -24.72 25.18 11.57
C ILE A 650 -25.87 25.81 12.35
N ALA A 651 -27.10 25.76 11.83
CA ALA A 651 -28.27 26.27 12.53
C ALA A 651 -28.51 25.52 13.85
N ALA A 652 -28.43 24.19 13.85
CA ALA A 652 -28.61 23.37 15.05
C ALA A 652 -27.52 23.65 16.10
N VAL A 653 -26.25 23.73 15.69
CA VAL A 653 -25.13 24.04 16.61
C VAL A 653 -25.23 25.46 17.16
N ARG A 654 -25.58 26.47 16.34
CA ARG A 654 -25.80 27.85 16.82
C ARG A 654 -26.95 27.96 17.81
N GLN A 655 -28.01 27.18 17.61
CA GLN A 655 -29.12 27.12 18.54
C GLN A 655 -28.70 26.50 19.88
N ALA A 656 -27.87 25.45 19.85
CA ALA A 656 -27.39 24.78 21.05
C ALA A 656 -26.25 25.55 21.77
N SER A 657 -25.42 26.27 21.00
CA SER A 657 -24.20 26.95 21.42
C SER A 657 -24.09 28.33 20.74
N PRO A 658 -24.60 29.41 21.37
CA PRO A 658 -24.69 30.74 20.74
C PRO A 658 -23.35 31.36 20.35
N HIS A 659 -22.24 30.93 20.97
CA HIS A 659 -20.88 31.43 20.74
C HIS A 659 -20.02 30.48 19.88
N VAL A 660 -20.63 29.67 19.01
CA VAL A 660 -19.87 28.79 18.10
C VAL A 660 -19.11 29.61 17.05
N THR A 661 -17.82 29.33 16.90
CA THR A 661 -17.00 29.86 15.82
C THR A 661 -16.97 28.89 14.65
N MET A 662 -17.04 29.43 13.44
CA MET A 662 -16.99 28.64 12.20
C MET A 662 -15.69 28.98 11.46
N HIS A 663 -14.95 27.94 11.11
CA HIS A 663 -13.76 28.05 10.27
C HIS A 663 -13.92 27.14 9.05
N VAL A 664 -13.47 27.63 7.89
CA VAL A 664 -13.46 26.85 6.66
C VAL A 664 -12.00 26.56 6.31
N VAL A 665 -11.68 25.29 6.14
CA VAL A 665 -10.40 24.81 5.62
C VAL A 665 -10.62 24.54 4.13
N THR A 666 -9.83 25.17 3.27
CA THR A 666 -9.91 25.01 1.81
C THR A 666 -8.67 24.30 1.29
N ASP A 667 -8.79 23.56 0.18
CA ASP A 667 -7.62 23.05 -0.52
C ASP A 667 -6.87 24.15 -1.29
N ASP A 668 -5.66 23.84 -1.75
CA ASP A 668 -4.78 24.78 -2.47
C ASP A 668 -5.40 25.26 -3.80
N ALA A 669 -6.25 24.43 -4.42
CA ALA A 669 -7.00 24.78 -5.63
C ALA A 669 -8.23 25.67 -5.34
N GLY A 670 -8.64 25.80 -4.07
CA GLY A 670 -9.87 26.47 -3.66
C GLY A 670 -11.15 25.78 -4.16
N ALA A 671 -11.04 24.54 -4.63
CA ALA A 671 -12.12 23.75 -5.22
C ALA A 671 -12.89 22.95 -4.16
N ARG A 672 -12.23 22.57 -3.07
CA ARG A 672 -12.80 21.74 -2.00
C ARG A 672 -12.57 22.40 -0.65
N ASP A 673 -13.51 22.14 0.26
CA ASP A 673 -13.48 22.67 1.60
C ASP A 673 -14.07 21.71 2.64
N ALA A 674 -13.64 21.91 3.88
CA ALA A 674 -14.20 21.30 5.08
C ALA A 674 -14.49 22.40 6.10
N VAL A 675 -15.51 22.19 6.93
CA VAL A 675 -15.94 23.15 7.94
C VAL A 675 -15.60 22.61 9.32
N ILE A 676 -15.01 23.46 10.15
CA ILE A 676 -14.78 23.26 11.58
C ILE A 676 -15.72 24.19 12.34
N LEU A 677 -16.55 23.62 13.20
CA LEU A 677 -17.37 24.34 14.17
C LEU A 677 -16.77 24.11 15.55
N ARG A 678 -16.27 25.19 16.18
CA ARG A 678 -15.65 25.14 17.50
C ARG A 678 -16.55 25.85 18.51
N THR A 679 -16.79 25.22 19.65
CA THR A 679 -17.59 25.79 20.73
C THR A 679 -16.65 26.29 21.86
N GLU A 680 -16.81 27.53 22.32
CA GLU A 680 -15.87 28.20 23.27
C GLU A 680 -15.99 27.73 24.74
N ARG A 681 -16.87 26.77 25.03
CA ARG A 681 -16.96 26.11 26.33
C ARG A 681 -16.98 24.61 26.15
N ALA A 682 -15.92 23.95 26.62
CA ALA A 682 -16.00 22.57 27.08
C ALA A 682 -16.77 22.54 28.42
N GLU A 683 -18.02 23.01 28.44
CA GLU A 683 -18.93 22.51 29.46
C GLU A 683 -19.32 21.11 28.97
N PRO A 684 -18.97 20.02 29.70
CA PRO A 684 -19.56 18.73 29.38
C PRO A 684 -21.08 18.95 29.33
N PRO A 685 -21.79 18.35 28.37
CA PRO A 685 -23.21 18.63 28.16
C PRO A 685 -23.93 18.66 29.51
N PRO A 686 -24.75 19.70 29.80
CA PRO A 686 -25.28 19.93 31.14
C PRO A 686 -26.06 18.69 31.61
N GLY A 687 -25.59 18.14 32.74
CA GLY A 687 -25.98 16.85 33.28
C GLY A 687 -25.21 15.71 32.60
N ARG A 688 -24.23 15.11 33.29
CA ARG A 688 -23.73 13.79 32.88
C ARG A 688 -24.88 12.81 33.09
N PRO A 689 -25.32 12.11 32.03
CA PRO A 689 -25.40 10.66 32.09
C PRO A 689 -24.51 10.08 30.99
N GLY A 690 -23.50 9.33 31.41
CA GLY A 690 -22.62 8.56 30.52
C GLY A 690 -21.48 9.32 29.87
N ASP A 691 -20.28 9.16 30.43
CA ASP A 691 -19.06 9.39 29.67
C ASP A 691 -19.02 8.32 28.56
N ARG A 692 -19.00 8.71 27.29
CA ARG A 692 -18.98 7.77 26.15
C ARG A 692 -17.56 7.28 25.90
N LEU A 693 -17.41 5.98 25.65
CA LEU A 693 -16.11 5.31 25.51
C LEU A 693 -16.07 4.59 24.17
N TYR A 694 -15.52 5.23 23.13
CA TYR A 694 -15.66 4.76 21.75
C TYR A 694 -14.69 3.63 21.40
N ALA A 695 -15.24 2.60 20.77
CA ALA A 695 -14.55 1.72 19.83
C ALA A 695 -15.38 1.70 18.53
N LEU A 696 -14.79 2.05 17.39
CA LEU A 696 -15.52 2.42 16.16
C LEU A 696 -16.38 1.27 15.62
N GLY A 697 -17.65 1.50 15.27
CA GLY A 697 -18.51 0.52 14.60
C GLY A 697 -18.33 0.46 13.08
N ALA A 698 -17.98 -0.73 12.57
CA ALA A 698 -18.00 -1.30 11.22
C ALA A 698 -17.79 -0.43 9.95
N THR A 699 -16.81 -0.88 9.17
CA THR A 699 -16.76 -0.83 7.70
C THR A 699 -17.66 -1.91 7.07
N ASP A 700 -18.50 -1.56 6.09
CA ASP A 700 -19.41 -2.45 5.33
C ASP A 700 -18.70 -3.43 4.36
N THR A 701 -17.45 -3.82 4.66
CA THR A 701 -16.72 -4.77 3.82
C THR A 701 -16.42 -6.02 4.61
N ARG A 702 -16.69 -7.19 4.03
CA ARG A 702 -16.37 -8.54 4.57
C ARG A 702 -14.86 -8.81 4.68
N ARG A 703 -14.04 -7.76 4.85
CA ARG A 703 -12.58 -7.78 5.00
C ARG A 703 -12.12 -6.63 5.90
N GLY A 704 -12.07 -6.89 7.21
CA GLY A 704 -11.21 -6.25 8.21
C GLY A 704 -11.36 -4.74 8.37
N GLY A 705 -12.05 -4.33 9.44
CA GLY A 705 -12.05 -2.95 9.95
C GLY A 705 -10.68 -2.53 10.49
N ALA A 706 -10.52 -1.25 10.80
CA ALA A 706 -9.33 -0.73 11.50
C ALA A 706 -9.06 -1.50 12.82
N PRO A 707 -7.82 -1.50 13.35
CA PRO A 707 -7.49 -2.21 14.59
C PRO A 707 -8.46 -1.93 15.75
N ALA A 708 -8.87 -0.66 15.92
CA ALA A 708 -9.81 -0.23 16.96
C ALA A 708 -11.30 -0.31 16.54
N ALA A 709 -11.61 -0.74 15.32
CA ALA A 709 -12.98 -0.80 14.83
C ALA A 709 -13.64 -2.17 15.07
N LEU A 710 -14.71 -2.18 15.86
CA LEU A 710 -15.57 -3.32 16.13
C LEU A 710 -16.63 -3.48 15.03
N GLN A 711 -16.87 -4.69 14.53
CA GLN A 711 -17.85 -4.92 13.48
C GLN A 711 -19.19 -5.47 14.01
N GLU A 712 -19.15 -6.46 14.89
CA GLU A 712 -20.34 -6.96 15.57
C GLU A 712 -19.97 -7.33 17.01
N ILE A 713 -20.39 -6.50 17.96
CA ILE A 713 -20.17 -6.75 19.39
C ILE A 713 -21.10 -7.88 19.83
N THR A 714 -20.51 -8.94 20.38
CA THR A 714 -21.26 -10.06 20.97
C THR A 714 -21.25 -10.07 22.47
N ASP A 715 -20.13 -9.69 23.09
CA ASP A 715 -19.95 -9.74 24.54
C ASP A 715 -18.84 -8.78 25.00
N ILE A 716 -18.87 -8.40 26.27
CA ILE A 716 -17.87 -7.56 26.93
C ILE A 716 -17.53 -8.16 28.30
N SER A 717 -16.25 -8.37 28.57
CA SER A 717 -15.77 -8.82 29.87
C SER A 717 -14.62 -7.96 30.35
N ARG A 718 -14.43 -7.91 31.67
CA ARG A 718 -13.41 -7.09 32.31
C ARG A 718 -12.37 -7.98 32.97
N GLY A 719 -11.10 -7.72 32.67
CA GLY A 719 -9.97 -8.43 33.26
C GLY A 719 -9.60 -7.92 34.65
N ALA A 720 -8.84 -8.73 35.38
CA ALA A 720 -8.32 -8.39 36.72
C ALA A 720 -7.41 -7.13 36.75
N ALA A 721 -6.76 -6.81 35.62
CA ALA A 721 -5.96 -5.60 35.48
C ALA A 721 -6.79 -4.33 35.13
N GLY A 722 -8.12 -4.45 35.05
CA GLY A 722 -9.03 -3.37 34.66
C GLY A 722 -9.25 -3.22 33.15
N ASN A 723 -8.55 -4.01 32.34
CA ASN A 723 -8.69 -4.02 30.87
C ASN A 723 -10.07 -4.55 30.44
N TRP A 724 -10.54 -4.10 29.29
CA TRP A 724 -11.79 -4.55 28.66
C TRP A 724 -11.51 -5.49 27.50
N PHE A 725 -12.23 -6.60 27.43
CA PHE A 725 -12.19 -7.53 26.32
C PHE A 725 -13.53 -7.49 25.60
N VAL A 726 -13.51 -7.28 24.30
CA VAL A 726 -14.71 -7.20 23.46
C VAL A 726 -14.68 -8.30 22.42
N GLY A 727 -15.77 -9.07 22.36
CA GLY A 727 -16.01 -10.07 21.33
C GLY A 727 -16.47 -9.39 20.06
N ASP A 728 -15.64 -9.43 19.02
CA ASP A 728 -15.90 -8.79 17.74
C ASP A 728 -16.15 -9.87 16.68
N ARG A 729 -17.40 -10.31 16.63
CA ARG A 729 -17.84 -11.43 15.80
C ARG A 729 -17.68 -11.17 14.32
N GLY A 730 -17.98 -9.95 13.87
CA GLY A 730 -17.88 -9.59 12.46
C GLY A 730 -16.44 -9.73 11.95
N ASN A 731 -15.48 -9.23 12.75
CA ASN A 731 -14.06 -9.37 12.44
C ASN A 731 -13.46 -10.72 12.88
N ARG A 732 -14.21 -11.57 13.58
CA ARG A 732 -13.80 -12.89 14.12
C ARG A 732 -12.58 -12.80 15.04
N ARG A 733 -12.60 -11.83 15.93
CA ARG A 733 -11.48 -11.52 16.83
C ARG A 733 -11.95 -11.12 18.22
N ILE A 734 -10.98 -10.97 19.11
CA ILE A 734 -11.12 -10.29 20.39
C ILE A 734 -10.31 -9.01 20.34
N ALA A 735 -10.89 -7.91 20.80
CA ALA A 735 -10.19 -6.64 21.01
C ALA A 735 -10.01 -6.37 22.51
N GLU A 736 -8.79 -6.03 22.92
CA GLU A 736 -8.46 -5.64 24.30
C GLU A 736 -8.23 -4.15 24.38
N PHE A 737 -8.88 -3.51 25.35
CA PHE A 737 -8.77 -2.09 25.62
C PHE A 737 -8.29 -1.83 27.05
N SER A 738 -7.63 -0.69 27.25
CA SER A 738 -7.29 -0.17 28.57
C SER A 738 -8.55 0.21 29.35
N PRO A 739 -8.46 0.45 30.68
CA PRO A 739 -9.60 0.96 31.45
C PRO A 739 -10.19 2.26 30.88
N GLN A 740 -9.37 3.05 30.17
CA GLN A 740 -9.74 4.28 29.47
C GLN A 740 -10.16 4.05 28.01
N TRP A 741 -10.43 2.80 27.61
CA TRP A 741 -10.87 2.41 26.27
C TRP A 741 -9.90 2.71 25.13
N HIS A 742 -8.60 2.76 25.42
CA HIS A 742 -7.57 2.79 24.38
C HIS A 742 -7.29 1.36 23.93
N LEU A 743 -7.27 1.10 22.62
CA LEU A 743 -6.95 -0.23 22.11
C LEU A 743 -5.52 -0.62 22.54
N ILE A 744 -5.39 -1.75 23.23
CA ILE A 744 -4.08 -2.32 23.59
C ILE A 744 -3.62 -3.26 22.47
N ARG A 745 -4.51 -4.14 22.01
CA ARG A 745 -4.25 -5.11 20.93
C ARG A 745 -5.53 -5.82 20.50
N HIS A 746 -5.45 -6.59 19.41
CA HIS A 746 -6.46 -7.57 19.04
C HIS A 746 -5.81 -8.90 18.65
N TRP A 747 -6.57 -10.00 18.76
CA TRP A 747 -6.12 -11.34 18.37
C TRP A 747 -7.28 -12.28 18.06
N GLY A 748 -6.97 -13.50 17.65
CA GLY A 748 -7.95 -14.51 17.30
C GLY A 748 -8.26 -14.55 15.80
N ASP A 749 -7.75 -13.60 15.02
CA ASP A 749 -7.89 -13.56 13.57
C ASP A 749 -7.38 -14.87 12.92
N GLY A 750 -8.28 -15.59 12.23
CA GLY A 750 -7.96 -16.89 11.62
C GLY A 750 -7.84 -18.06 12.61
N VAL A 751 -7.99 -17.80 13.92
CA VAL A 751 -8.10 -18.80 14.99
C VAL A 751 -9.55 -19.00 15.40
N LEU A 752 -10.28 -17.89 15.58
CA LEU A 752 -11.71 -17.80 15.89
C LEU A 752 -12.53 -17.70 14.59
N ASN A 753 -13.79 -18.11 14.66
CA ASN A 753 -14.69 -18.12 13.51
C ASN A 753 -16.02 -17.41 13.81
N ASP A 754 -16.59 -17.64 14.99
CA ASP A 754 -17.82 -16.96 15.43
C ASP A 754 -17.81 -16.82 16.98
N PRO A 755 -17.04 -15.87 17.55
CA PRO A 755 -16.99 -15.66 19.00
C PRO A 755 -18.31 -15.05 19.51
N ILE A 756 -19.01 -15.79 20.38
CA ILE A 756 -20.36 -15.42 20.84
C ILE A 756 -20.44 -15.00 22.31
N ALA A 757 -19.50 -15.43 23.15
CA ALA A 757 -19.43 -15.05 24.56
C ALA A 757 -18.00 -15.23 25.08
N LEU A 758 -17.61 -14.47 26.11
CA LEU A 758 -16.25 -14.49 26.63
C LEU A 758 -16.20 -14.21 28.14
N ALA A 759 -15.25 -14.83 28.83
CA ALA A 759 -15.04 -14.66 30.26
C ALA A 759 -13.55 -14.46 30.56
N ALA A 760 -13.22 -13.39 31.27
CA ALA A 760 -11.86 -13.06 31.71
C ALA A 760 -11.67 -13.54 33.16
N PRO A 761 -10.90 -14.62 33.40
CA PRO A 761 -10.70 -15.15 34.74
C PRO A 761 -9.66 -14.33 35.55
N PRO A 762 -9.70 -14.37 36.90
CA PRO A 762 -8.83 -13.54 37.74
C PRO A 762 -7.34 -13.86 37.64
N ASP A 763 -6.99 -15.08 37.23
CA ASP A 763 -5.61 -15.54 36.99
C ASP A 763 -5.04 -15.03 35.65
N GLY A 764 -5.87 -14.34 34.85
CA GLY A 764 -5.50 -13.73 33.57
C GLY A 764 -5.83 -14.59 32.35
N GLY A 765 -5.69 -13.99 31.16
CA GLY A 765 -6.08 -14.61 29.89
C GLY A 765 -7.56 -14.44 29.60
N LEU A 766 -8.11 -15.29 28.72
CA LEU A 766 -9.50 -15.20 28.27
C LEU A 766 -10.06 -16.55 27.85
N VAL A 767 -11.29 -16.87 28.22
CA VAL A 767 -12.02 -18.03 27.70
C VAL A 767 -13.13 -17.55 26.78
N VAL A 768 -13.17 -18.10 25.56
CA VAL A 768 -14.10 -17.69 24.50
C VAL A 768 -14.95 -18.87 24.08
N LEU A 769 -16.26 -18.68 24.04
CA LEU A 769 -17.19 -19.58 23.35
C LEU A 769 -17.26 -19.20 21.87
N ASP A 770 -16.84 -20.12 21.00
CA ASP A 770 -16.86 -19.91 19.55
C ASP A 770 -17.84 -20.87 18.87
N ALA A 771 -18.90 -20.30 18.29
CA ALA A 771 -19.97 -21.03 17.64
C ALA A 771 -19.58 -21.63 16.30
N GLY A 772 -18.68 -20.97 15.58
CA GLY A 772 -18.24 -21.36 14.25
C GLY A 772 -17.24 -22.51 14.31
N LEU A 773 -16.50 -22.61 15.42
CA LEU A 773 -15.64 -23.74 15.75
C LEU A 773 -16.36 -24.83 16.53
N ARG A 774 -17.55 -24.54 17.08
CA ARG A 774 -18.26 -25.39 18.05
C ARG A 774 -17.34 -25.83 19.20
N ALA A 775 -16.61 -24.87 19.77
CA ALA A 775 -15.58 -25.11 20.78
C ALA A 775 -15.50 -24.01 21.84
N ILE A 776 -14.92 -24.36 22.98
CA ILE A 776 -14.43 -23.43 24.01
C ILE A 776 -12.93 -23.24 23.75
N VAL A 777 -12.46 -22.00 23.69
CA VAL A 777 -11.06 -21.65 23.41
C VAL A 777 -10.50 -20.81 24.56
N ARG A 778 -9.42 -21.28 25.21
CA ARG A 778 -8.70 -20.54 26.25
C ARG A 778 -7.44 -19.89 25.68
N PHE A 779 -7.26 -18.61 25.97
CA PHE A 779 -6.10 -17.80 25.65
C PHE A 779 -5.30 -17.46 26.91
N ASP A 780 -3.97 -17.41 26.79
CA ASP A 780 -3.08 -16.88 27.83
C ASP A 780 -3.04 -15.34 27.80
N VAL A 781 -2.34 -14.74 28.77
CA VAL A 781 -2.10 -13.29 28.83
C VAL A 781 -1.33 -12.74 27.62
N SER A 782 -0.63 -13.60 26.87
CA SER A 782 0.05 -13.25 25.62
C SER A 782 -0.84 -13.45 24.38
N ALA A 783 -2.14 -13.69 24.57
CA ALA A 783 -3.12 -13.91 23.50
C ALA A 783 -2.87 -15.17 22.63
N ARG A 784 -2.16 -16.18 23.16
CA ARG A 784 -1.97 -17.47 22.49
C ARG A 784 -2.99 -18.49 22.97
N VAL A 785 -3.42 -19.38 22.07
CA VAL A 785 -4.32 -20.49 22.43
C VAL A 785 -3.58 -21.47 23.33
N VAL A 786 -4.10 -21.70 24.53
CA VAL A 786 -3.59 -22.69 25.49
C VAL A 786 -4.37 -23.99 25.36
N VAL A 787 -5.70 -23.90 25.29
CA VAL A 787 -6.59 -25.05 25.25
C VAL A 787 -7.74 -24.78 24.28
N ARG A 788 -8.14 -25.82 23.54
CA ARG A 788 -9.37 -25.84 22.75
C ARG A 788 -10.13 -27.14 23.03
N VAL A 789 -11.36 -27.02 23.52
CA VAL A 789 -12.22 -28.18 23.83
C VAL A 789 -13.50 -28.12 23.01
N SER A 790 -13.88 -29.22 22.34
CA SER A 790 -15.10 -29.26 21.55
C SER A 790 -16.34 -29.25 22.44
N TRP A 791 -17.39 -28.58 21.99
CA TRP A 791 -18.72 -28.67 22.59
C TRP A 791 -19.22 -30.11 22.70
N GLY A 792 -18.86 -30.97 21.73
CA GLY A 792 -19.23 -32.38 21.72
C GLY A 792 -18.66 -33.17 22.91
N THR A 793 -17.51 -32.75 23.45
CA THR A 793 -16.91 -33.36 24.66
C THR A 793 -17.84 -33.23 25.87
N PHE A 794 -18.60 -32.13 25.94
CA PHE A 794 -19.56 -31.86 27.01
C PHE A 794 -21.01 -32.06 26.55
N GLY A 795 -21.26 -32.61 25.37
CA GLY A 795 -22.62 -32.76 24.82
C GLY A 795 -23.40 -31.43 24.71
N LEU A 796 -22.71 -30.30 24.51
CA LEU A 796 -23.34 -28.98 24.37
C LEU A 796 -23.98 -28.84 22.97
N VAL A 797 -25.24 -28.44 22.94
CA VAL A 797 -26.05 -28.33 21.72
C VAL A 797 -25.95 -26.93 21.12
N GLY A 798 -26.19 -25.91 21.96
CA GLY A 798 -26.18 -24.50 21.57
C GLY A 798 -25.87 -23.59 22.75
N PRO A 799 -24.62 -23.59 23.26
CA PRO A 799 -24.18 -22.69 24.31
C PRO A 799 -24.25 -21.23 23.87
N ARG A 800 -24.66 -20.34 24.79
CA ARG A 800 -24.92 -18.92 24.49
C ARG A 800 -24.23 -17.95 25.43
N ALA A 801 -23.93 -18.35 26.66
CA ALA A 801 -23.26 -17.48 27.62
C ALA A 801 -22.24 -18.28 28.41
N ILE A 802 -21.15 -17.61 28.81
CA ILE A 802 -20.15 -18.10 29.75
C ILE A 802 -19.83 -16.99 30.73
N LEU A 803 -19.67 -17.32 32.00
CA LEU A 803 -19.12 -16.40 33.01
C LEU A 803 -18.17 -17.11 33.95
N VAL A 804 -17.40 -16.32 34.70
CA VAL A 804 -16.57 -16.82 35.81
C VAL A 804 -17.45 -16.92 37.05
N ALA A 805 -17.55 -18.13 37.60
CA ALA A 805 -18.35 -18.44 38.78
C ALA A 805 -17.46 -19.11 39.84
N GLY A 806 -17.17 -18.39 40.93
CA GLY A 806 -16.29 -18.87 41.99
C GLY A 806 -14.89 -19.18 41.46
N ASP A 807 -14.48 -20.45 41.55
CA ASP A 807 -13.17 -20.92 41.13
C ASP A 807 -13.11 -21.38 39.67
N GLY A 808 -14.20 -21.41 38.92
CA GLY A 808 -14.24 -21.93 37.54
C GLY A 808 -15.18 -21.16 36.62
N PHE A 809 -15.81 -21.86 35.68
CA PHE A 809 -16.70 -21.27 34.67
C PHE A 809 -18.09 -21.89 34.71
N GLN A 810 -19.10 -21.09 34.38
CA GLN A 810 -20.46 -21.58 34.17
C GLN A 810 -20.92 -21.23 32.76
N ILE A 811 -21.43 -22.23 32.05
CA ILE A 811 -21.88 -22.13 30.66
C ILE A 811 -23.37 -22.40 30.60
N ALA A 812 -24.10 -21.53 29.90
CA ALA A 812 -25.51 -21.74 29.58
C ALA A 812 -25.66 -22.38 28.20
N ASP A 813 -26.17 -23.61 28.17
CA ASP A 813 -26.63 -24.26 26.95
C ASP A 813 -28.10 -23.97 26.71
N ARG A 814 -28.37 -22.98 25.85
CA ARG A 814 -29.73 -22.53 25.57
C ARG A 814 -30.54 -23.61 24.87
N ASP A 815 -29.94 -24.25 23.86
CA ASP A 815 -30.65 -25.21 23.02
C ASP A 815 -30.71 -26.60 23.67
N GLY A 816 -29.75 -26.93 24.55
CA GLY A 816 -29.78 -28.07 25.45
C GLY A 816 -30.57 -27.86 26.76
N ALA A 817 -31.02 -26.63 27.02
CA ALA A 817 -31.74 -26.20 28.23
C ALA A 817 -31.05 -26.64 29.55
N THR A 818 -29.74 -26.46 29.63
CA THR A 818 -28.93 -26.89 30.79
C THR A 818 -27.83 -25.88 31.13
N LEU A 819 -27.34 -25.94 32.36
CA LEU A 819 -26.15 -25.22 32.80
C LEU A 819 -25.02 -26.24 33.00
N LEU A 820 -23.82 -25.88 32.58
CA LEU A 820 -22.61 -26.67 32.76
C LEU A 820 -21.63 -25.90 33.63
N ARG A 821 -21.09 -26.55 34.67
CA ARG A 821 -20.02 -25.99 35.50
C ARG A 821 -18.69 -26.67 35.14
N LEU A 822 -17.70 -25.84 34.86
CA LEU A 822 -16.33 -26.23 34.59
C LEU A 822 -15.40 -25.70 35.67
N ASP A 823 -14.29 -26.38 35.92
CA ASP A 823 -13.17 -25.84 36.72
C ASP A 823 -12.29 -24.91 35.87
N ARG A 824 -11.16 -24.45 36.44
CA ARG A 824 -10.19 -23.58 35.74
C ARG A 824 -9.55 -24.24 34.53
N ASP A 825 -9.41 -25.56 34.54
CA ASP A 825 -8.77 -26.34 33.50
C ASP A 825 -9.77 -26.82 32.43
N LEU A 826 -11.01 -26.30 32.48
CA LEU A 826 -12.12 -26.64 31.61
C LEU A 826 -12.56 -28.12 31.75
N ALA A 827 -12.37 -28.73 32.91
CA ALA A 827 -12.95 -30.05 33.20
C ALA A 827 -14.38 -29.90 33.77
N GLU A 828 -15.27 -30.82 33.40
CA GLU A 828 -16.66 -30.82 33.89
C GLU A 828 -16.70 -31.14 35.40
N VAL A 829 -17.14 -30.16 36.19
CA VAL A 829 -17.35 -30.29 37.64
C VAL A 829 -18.76 -30.81 37.93
N GLY A 830 -19.73 -30.41 37.09
CA GLY A 830 -21.09 -30.91 37.18
C GLY A 830 -22.09 -30.12 36.35
N ARG A 831 -23.33 -30.62 36.32
CA ARG A 831 -24.48 -29.99 35.68
C ARG A 831 -25.50 -29.65 36.75
N PRO A 832 -25.64 -28.38 37.15
CA PRO A 832 -26.60 -28.02 38.16
C PRO A 832 -28.02 -28.39 37.74
N ILE A 833 -28.72 -29.12 38.60
CA ILE A 833 -30.12 -29.49 38.37
C ILE A 833 -30.96 -28.25 38.67
N VAL A 834 -31.44 -27.57 37.62
CA VAL A 834 -32.50 -26.56 37.78
C VAL A 834 -33.76 -27.33 38.21
N PRO A 835 -34.33 -27.07 39.40
CA PRO A 835 -35.48 -27.82 39.89
C PRO A 835 -36.61 -27.79 38.85
N THR A 836 -37.13 -28.96 38.49
CA THR A 836 -38.23 -29.06 37.52
C THR A 836 -39.56 -28.97 38.25
N SER A 837 -40.17 -27.78 38.27
CA SER A 837 -41.61 -27.69 38.52
C SER A 837 -42.37 -28.43 37.39
N PRO A 838 -43.65 -28.81 37.60
CA PRO A 838 -44.50 -29.33 36.51
C PRO A 838 -44.54 -28.38 35.31
N ARG A 839 -44.35 -27.07 35.55
CA ARG A 839 -44.28 -26.01 34.54
C ARG A 839 -42.98 -26.04 33.74
N ASP A 840 -41.86 -26.43 34.35
CA ASP A 840 -40.55 -26.57 33.68
C ASP A 840 -40.48 -27.79 32.76
N ARG A 841 -41.29 -28.82 33.01
CA ARG A 841 -41.44 -29.95 32.08
C ARG A 841 -42.17 -29.56 30.79
N ALA A 842 -43.08 -28.59 30.87
CA ALA A 842 -43.83 -28.08 29.73
C ALA A 842 -43.05 -26.99 28.96
N MET A 843 -42.26 -26.17 29.66
CA MET A 843 -41.47 -25.09 29.07
C MET A 843 -40.11 -24.94 29.79
N PRO A 844 -39.08 -25.68 29.37
CA PRO A 844 -37.77 -25.67 30.01
C PRO A 844 -37.09 -24.31 29.86
N LEU A 845 -36.34 -23.89 30.89
CA LEU A 845 -35.63 -22.61 30.92
C LEU A 845 -34.51 -22.60 29.89
N ARG A 846 -34.63 -21.73 28.87
CA ARG A 846 -33.65 -21.59 27.80
C ARG A 846 -32.75 -20.39 28.06
N VAL A 847 -31.81 -20.57 28.98
CA VAL A 847 -30.91 -19.51 29.43
C VAL A 847 -30.10 -18.96 28.25
N SER A 848 -30.29 -17.68 27.95
CA SER A 848 -29.62 -16.97 26.84
C SER A 848 -28.53 -16.03 27.31
N SER A 849 -28.57 -15.59 28.57
CA SER A 849 -27.59 -14.69 29.17
C SER A 849 -27.39 -15.05 30.64
N LEU A 850 -26.16 -14.87 31.13
CA LEU A 850 -25.76 -15.12 32.50
C LEU A 850 -25.10 -13.86 33.08
N ALA A 851 -25.34 -13.57 34.35
CA ALA A 851 -24.60 -12.55 35.10
C ALA A 851 -24.29 -13.02 36.52
N LEU A 852 -23.22 -12.48 37.10
CA LEU A 852 -22.83 -12.76 38.48
C LEU A 852 -23.34 -11.65 39.39
N LEU A 853 -24.04 -12.01 40.46
CA LEU A 853 -24.50 -11.12 41.52
C LEU A 853 -23.93 -11.65 42.83
N GLU A 854 -22.82 -11.08 43.30
CA GLU A 854 -22.06 -11.60 44.46
C GLU A 854 -21.73 -13.10 44.28
N ASP A 855 -22.21 -13.97 45.17
CA ASP A 855 -22.07 -15.44 45.10
C ASP A 855 -23.30 -16.14 44.46
N GLN A 856 -24.07 -15.41 43.65
CA GLN A 856 -25.27 -15.90 42.97
C GLN A 856 -25.15 -15.73 41.46
N VAL A 857 -25.80 -16.63 40.72
CA VAL A 857 -25.84 -16.62 39.26
C VAL A 857 -27.24 -16.22 38.81
N LEU A 858 -27.31 -15.14 38.03
CA LEU A 858 -28.51 -14.72 37.34
C LEU A 858 -28.59 -15.45 36.00
N ALA A 859 -29.59 -16.32 35.86
CA ALA A 859 -29.91 -17.01 34.63
C ALA A 859 -31.13 -16.35 33.97
N TYR A 860 -30.90 -15.68 32.84
CA TYR A 860 -31.95 -15.00 32.09
C TYR A 860 -32.35 -15.81 30.85
N ASP A 861 -33.62 -16.19 30.78
CA ASP A 861 -34.26 -16.70 29.57
C ASP A 861 -34.97 -15.55 28.88
N ALA A 862 -34.31 -15.00 27.86
CA ALA A 862 -34.85 -13.92 27.07
C ALA A 862 -36.16 -14.33 26.40
N THR A 863 -36.32 -15.56 25.91
CA THR A 863 -37.54 -15.94 25.17
C THR A 863 -38.81 -15.92 26.02
N SER A 864 -38.68 -16.26 27.31
CA SER A 864 -39.80 -16.22 28.26
C SER A 864 -39.82 -14.96 29.13
N GLY A 865 -38.77 -14.15 29.10
CA GLY A 865 -38.59 -12.93 29.88
C GLY A 865 -38.43 -13.18 31.37
N ARG A 866 -37.80 -14.31 31.75
CA ARG A 866 -37.69 -14.72 33.15
C ARG A 866 -36.25 -14.69 33.63
N VAL A 867 -36.06 -14.17 34.84
CA VAL A 867 -34.78 -14.15 35.53
C VAL A 867 -34.86 -15.10 36.72
N ARG A 868 -33.92 -16.05 36.79
CA ARG A 868 -33.73 -16.92 37.95
C ARG A 868 -32.43 -16.58 38.66
N ARG A 869 -32.51 -16.47 39.98
CA ARG A 869 -31.37 -16.38 40.87
C ARG A 869 -31.02 -17.76 41.37
N LEU A 870 -29.80 -18.18 41.11
CA LEU A 870 -29.29 -19.50 41.46
C LEU A 870 -28.08 -19.36 42.38
N THR A 871 -27.85 -20.32 43.28
CA THR A 871 -26.56 -20.46 43.96
C THR A 871 -25.47 -20.87 42.94
N LEU A 872 -24.19 -20.79 43.30
CA LEU A 872 -23.09 -21.34 42.48
C LEU A 872 -23.18 -22.86 42.26
N SER A 873 -23.94 -23.57 43.09
CA SER A 873 -24.29 -24.99 42.91
C SER A 873 -25.53 -25.20 42.04
N GLY A 874 -26.16 -24.11 41.58
CA GLY A 874 -27.35 -24.01 40.74
C GLY A 874 -28.68 -24.36 41.40
N SER A 875 -28.75 -24.31 42.73
CA SER A 875 -30.01 -24.38 43.46
C SER A 875 -30.76 -23.06 43.30
N GLU A 876 -32.07 -23.11 43.03
CA GLU A 876 -32.88 -21.92 42.86
C GLU A 876 -33.10 -21.19 44.18
N ILE A 877 -32.87 -19.87 44.17
CA ILE A 877 -33.09 -18.96 45.29
C ILE A 877 -34.42 -18.21 45.09
N ALA A 878 -34.61 -17.63 43.90
CA ALA A 878 -35.81 -16.88 43.53
C ALA A 878 -35.98 -16.82 42.00
N GLU A 879 -37.22 -16.65 41.56
CA GLU A 879 -37.60 -16.37 40.17
C GLU A 879 -38.49 -15.13 40.12
N PHE A 880 -38.28 -14.28 39.12
CA PHE A 880 -39.24 -13.24 38.76
C PHE A 880 -39.39 -13.15 37.23
N ALA A 881 -40.57 -12.71 36.81
CA ALA A 881 -40.88 -12.47 35.41
C ALA A 881 -40.71 -10.98 35.07
N THR A 882 -40.33 -10.74 33.83
CA THR A 882 -40.15 -9.40 33.26
C THR A 882 -40.90 -9.32 31.93
N ASP A 883 -41.29 -8.12 31.53
CA ASP A 883 -41.90 -7.90 30.22
C ASP A 883 -40.86 -7.82 29.07
N TYR A 884 -39.57 -7.97 29.42
CA TYR A 884 -38.45 -7.99 28.50
C TYR A 884 -38.24 -9.41 27.98
N ARG A 885 -38.50 -9.62 26.69
CA ARG A 885 -38.45 -10.95 26.05
C ARG A 885 -37.28 -11.12 25.05
N ASP A 886 -36.25 -10.33 25.25
CA ASP A 886 -35.08 -10.23 24.38
C ASP A 886 -33.92 -9.58 25.14
N GLY A 887 -32.68 -9.90 24.74
CA GLY A 887 -31.50 -9.18 25.20
C GLY A 887 -30.62 -9.90 26.21
N VAL A 888 -29.95 -9.12 27.06
CA VAL A 888 -28.91 -9.56 28.00
C VAL A 888 -29.13 -9.02 29.41
N VAL A 889 -28.65 -9.76 30.41
CA VAL A 889 -28.72 -9.40 31.83
C VAL A 889 -27.34 -9.04 32.38
N ALA A 890 -27.31 -8.08 33.30
CA ALA A 890 -26.14 -7.79 34.14
C ALA A 890 -26.58 -7.41 35.56
N ALA A 891 -25.69 -7.56 36.52
CA ALA A 891 -25.89 -7.10 37.89
C ALA A 891 -24.90 -5.99 38.21
N SER A 892 -25.38 -4.90 38.79
CA SER A 892 -24.53 -3.82 39.27
C SER A 892 -23.91 -4.16 40.63
N PRO A 893 -22.79 -3.52 41.00
CA PRO A 893 -22.14 -3.74 42.30
C PRO A 893 -23.03 -3.44 43.53
N ASP A 894 -24.05 -2.60 43.38
CA ASP A 894 -25.03 -2.28 44.43
C ASP A 894 -26.23 -3.25 44.46
N GLY A 895 -26.18 -4.32 43.67
CA GLY A 895 -27.14 -5.41 43.66
C GLY A 895 -28.33 -5.24 42.71
N ARG A 896 -28.43 -4.15 41.94
CA ARG A 896 -29.54 -3.97 40.99
C ARG A 896 -29.36 -4.87 39.76
N ILE A 897 -30.47 -5.29 39.17
CA ILE A 897 -30.49 -6.12 37.97
C ILE A 897 -30.82 -5.24 36.77
N TRP A 898 -30.00 -5.34 35.72
CA TRP A 898 -30.11 -4.56 34.49
C TRP A 898 -30.42 -5.49 33.32
N LEU A 899 -31.39 -5.10 32.49
CA LEU A 899 -31.80 -5.82 31.29
C LEU A 899 -31.73 -4.90 30.07
N GLY A 900 -30.90 -5.26 29.09
CA GLY A 900 -30.78 -4.54 27.83
C GLY A 900 -31.37 -5.33 26.69
N GLY A 901 -32.40 -4.79 26.02
CA GLY A 901 -33.12 -5.47 24.94
C GLY A 901 -32.54 -5.27 23.53
N ALA A 902 -33.18 -5.90 22.53
CA ALA A 902 -32.84 -5.72 21.12
C ALA A 902 -33.28 -4.34 20.61
N HIS A 903 -33.14 -4.10 19.30
CA HIS A 903 -33.34 -2.79 18.68
C HIS A 903 -34.62 -2.09 19.17
N GLY A 904 -34.47 -0.88 19.72
CA GLY A 904 -35.57 -0.01 20.12
C GLY A 904 -36.13 -0.25 21.53
N ARG A 905 -35.65 -1.27 22.25
CA ARG A 905 -36.02 -1.50 23.66
C ARG A 905 -35.19 -0.63 24.62
N PRO A 906 -35.81 -0.04 25.66
CA PRO A 906 -35.07 0.63 26.73
C PRO A 906 -34.17 -0.34 27.50
N LEU A 907 -33.22 0.24 28.23
CA LEU A 907 -32.45 -0.46 29.25
C LEU A 907 -33.25 -0.41 30.56
N ALA A 908 -33.76 -1.54 31.01
CA ALA A 908 -34.59 -1.64 32.21
C ALA A 908 -33.78 -2.01 33.45
N ARG A 909 -34.27 -1.56 34.60
CA ARG A 909 -33.64 -1.77 35.90
C ARG A 909 -34.64 -2.35 36.88
N PHE A 910 -34.16 -3.29 37.68
CA PHE A 910 -34.95 -4.00 38.68
C PHE A 910 -34.17 -4.08 39.99
N THR A 911 -34.92 -4.13 41.09
CA THR A 911 -34.38 -4.54 42.39
C THR A 911 -34.01 -6.03 42.36
N VAL A 912 -33.25 -6.46 43.38
CA VAL A 912 -32.90 -7.87 43.64
C VAL A 912 -34.13 -8.79 43.72
N ASP A 913 -35.29 -8.24 44.10
CA ASP A 913 -36.57 -8.94 44.24
C ASP A 913 -37.47 -8.84 43.00
N GLY A 914 -36.96 -8.23 41.91
CA GLY A 914 -37.68 -8.13 40.63
C GLY A 914 -38.67 -6.97 40.52
N GLN A 915 -38.69 -6.02 41.45
CA GLN A 915 -39.50 -4.80 41.32
C GLN A 915 -38.84 -3.81 40.35
N PRO A 916 -39.58 -3.22 39.39
CA PRO A 916 -39.03 -2.28 38.41
C PRO A 916 -38.61 -0.95 39.06
N LEU A 917 -37.41 -0.48 38.72
CA LEU A 917 -36.83 0.80 39.17
C LEU A 917 -36.89 1.89 38.10
N GLY A 918 -37.36 1.55 36.90
CA GLY A 918 -37.49 2.45 35.76
C GLY A 918 -36.62 2.04 34.57
N GLU A 919 -36.83 2.76 33.47
CA GLU A 919 -36.29 2.44 32.16
C GLU A 919 -35.50 3.62 31.58
N ILE A 920 -34.40 3.32 30.90
CA ILE A 920 -33.58 4.31 30.21
C ILE A 920 -33.83 4.14 28.72
N PRO A 921 -34.42 5.13 28.03
CA PRO A 921 -34.76 5.00 26.63
C PRO A 921 -33.50 4.88 25.77
N PRO A 922 -33.56 4.17 24.62
CA PRO A 922 -32.44 4.06 23.67
C PRO A 922 -31.87 5.42 23.23
N THR A 923 -32.71 6.46 23.23
CA THR A 923 -32.34 7.84 22.92
C THR A 923 -31.35 8.42 23.93
N ALA A 924 -31.44 8.03 25.21
CA ALA A 924 -30.53 8.47 26.25
C ALA A 924 -29.15 7.77 26.19
N ILE A 925 -29.09 6.59 25.58
CA ILE A 925 -27.85 5.79 25.46
C ILE A 925 -27.16 6.08 24.12
N ALA A 926 -27.84 5.78 23.02
CA ALA A 926 -27.28 5.82 21.66
C ALA A 926 -28.03 6.80 20.73
N GLY A 927 -28.87 7.69 21.26
CA GLY A 927 -29.65 8.61 20.42
C GLY A 927 -30.81 7.96 19.65
N GLY A 928 -31.13 6.70 19.93
CA GLY A 928 -32.35 6.03 19.48
C GLY A 928 -32.32 5.43 18.07
N ARG A 929 -31.17 5.44 17.38
CA ARG A 929 -31.05 5.00 15.97
C ARG A 929 -30.04 3.89 15.69
N GLY A 930 -29.58 3.17 16.71
CA GLY A 930 -28.59 2.11 16.53
C GLY A 930 -29.20 0.77 16.12
N GLU A 931 -28.74 0.20 14.99
CA GLU A 931 -29.08 -1.18 14.64
C GLU A 931 -28.58 -2.19 15.69
N GLY A 932 -29.34 -3.25 15.94
CA GLY A 932 -28.92 -4.42 16.73
C GLY A 932 -29.05 -4.35 18.26
N GLY A 933 -29.33 -3.18 18.85
CA GLY A 933 -29.62 -3.03 20.29
C GLY A 933 -28.46 -3.38 21.23
N VAL A 934 -28.78 -3.62 22.50
CA VAL A 934 -27.78 -3.98 23.52
C VAL A 934 -27.37 -5.44 23.32
N ALA A 935 -26.08 -5.66 23.04
CA ALA A 935 -25.49 -6.98 22.90
C ALA A 935 -24.75 -7.44 24.16
N ALA A 936 -24.21 -6.51 24.95
CA ALA A 936 -23.45 -6.81 26.15
C ALA A 936 -23.67 -5.74 27.22
N LEU A 937 -23.62 -6.14 28.50
CA LEU A 937 -23.68 -5.25 29.65
C LEU A 937 -22.62 -5.67 30.66
N ALA A 938 -21.84 -4.71 31.13
CA ALA A 938 -20.83 -4.90 32.17
C ALA A 938 -20.78 -3.67 33.09
N PHE A 939 -20.01 -3.72 34.17
CA PHE A 939 -19.82 -2.60 35.10
C PHE A 939 -18.35 -2.32 35.34
N ASP A 940 -18.03 -1.05 35.55
CA ASP A 940 -16.70 -0.63 35.94
C ASP A 940 -16.52 -0.46 37.46
N ASP A 941 -15.31 -0.10 37.91
CA ASP A 941 -14.97 0.03 39.34
C ASP A 941 -15.68 1.21 40.00
N GLN A 942 -16.19 2.14 39.20
CA GLN A 942 -16.94 3.31 39.66
C GLN A 942 -18.45 3.02 39.73
N GLY A 943 -18.88 1.81 39.33
CA GLY A 943 -20.27 1.40 39.28
C GLY A 943 -21.02 1.89 38.04
N ASP A 944 -20.33 2.46 37.05
CA ASP A 944 -20.98 2.86 35.80
C ASP A 944 -21.24 1.64 34.92
N VAL A 945 -22.36 1.64 34.20
CA VAL A 945 -22.72 0.56 33.28
C VAL A 945 -22.02 0.76 31.93
N VAL A 946 -21.33 -0.27 31.48
CA VAL A 946 -20.72 -0.38 30.16
C VAL A 946 -21.64 -1.19 29.25
N ILE A 947 -22.05 -0.59 28.15
CA ILE A 947 -23.08 -1.09 27.23
C ILE A 947 -22.44 -1.34 25.87
N GLY A 948 -22.32 -2.60 25.49
CA GLY A 948 -21.91 -3.01 24.15
C GLY A 948 -23.10 -2.99 23.21
N TRP A 949 -23.10 -2.06 22.25
CA TRP A 949 -24.17 -1.96 21.25
C TRP A 949 -23.78 -2.71 19.99
N ARG A 950 -24.60 -3.69 19.59
CA ARG A 950 -24.25 -4.77 18.64
C ARG A 950 -23.52 -4.29 17.38
N TYR A 951 -24.03 -3.28 16.69
CA TYR A 951 -23.46 -2.78 15.43
C TYR A 951 -23.00 -1.33 15.50
N LEU A 952 -22.74 -0.81 16.71
CA LEU A 952 -22.55 0.63 16.90
C LEU A 952 -21.26 0.98 17.63
N SER A 953 -21.20 0.80 18.95
CA SER A 953 -20.01 1.06 19.75
C SER A 953 -20.21 0.54 21.18
N VAL A 954 -19.23 0.81 22.03
CA VAL A 954 -19.39 0.68 23.48
C VAL A 954 -19.77 2.04 24.07
N PHE A 955 -20.59 2.03 25.11
CA PHE A 955 -21.00 3.22 25.84
C PHE A 955 -20.75 2.99 27.32
N ARG A 956 -20.29 4.01 28.05
CA ARG A 956 -20.40 4.01 29.51
C ARG A 956 -21.55 4.94 29.89
N TYR A 957 -22.34 4.52 30.88
CA TYR A 957 -23.47 5.26 31.41
C TYR A 957 -23.36 5.34 32.94
N ARG A 958 -23.34 6.57 33.44
CA ARG A 958 -23.33 6.89 34.88
C ARG A 958 -24.72 7.33 35.31
N GLU A 959 -25.26 6.67 36.32
CA GLU A 959 -26.52 7.04 36.96
C GLU A 959 -26.29 8.24 37.90
N PHE A 960 -27.12 9.28 37.79
CA PHE A 960 -27.15 10.38 38.75
C PHE A 960 -28.45 10.25 39.56
N ASN A 961 -28.32 10.32 40.88
CA ASN A 961 -29.44 10.31 41.82
C ASN A 961 -30.37 11.51 41.64
#